data_AF-A0A5A7QT60-F1
#
_entry.id   AF-A0A5A7QT60-F1
#
_cell.length_a   1.000
_cell.length_b   1.000
_cell.length_c   1.000
_cell.angle_alpha   90.00
_cell.angle_beta   90.00
_cell.angle_gamma   90.00
#
_symmetry.space_group_name_H-M   'P 1'
#
loop_
_entity.id
_entity.type
_entity.pdbx_description
1 polymer ?
#
loop_
_entity_poly.entity_id
_entity_poly.type
_entity_poly.pdbx_seq_one_letter_code
_entity_poly.pdbx_strand_id
1 'polypeptide(L)'
;MNVAQEAQNREAFRHAVVNTLERRLFYIPSFKIYRGVAGLYDYGPPGCAVKSNVLAFWRQHFVLEENMLEVDCPCVTPEVVLKASGHVDKFTDLMVKDEKTGTCYRADHLLKDHCKEKLEKDPNLSADKATELRHVLAVLDDLSSEELGAKIKSYGITAPDTKNSLSDPYPFNLMFQTSIGPSGLSSGYMRPETAQGIFVNFKDLYYYNGNKLPFAAAQIGQAFRNEVSYSTMMLALLLAFFEYLPSVAWDLEKISPRQGLLRVREFTLAEIEHFVDPEDKSHPKFAEVAQLEFLMFPREDQVSGRAARRMAIGEAVEQGIVNNETLGYFIGRAYLFLTQLGIDKDRLRFRQHLANEMAHYAADCWDAEIECSYGWIECVGIADRSAYDLRAHTDKSGVPLVAHEKFTEPREVEKLVIAPVKKELGLAFKGSQKMVVEALEAMDEKEAMELKATLEAKGEASFRVCTLEKTVNIKSNMVSISKKKKKEHQRVFTPSVIEPSFGIGRIIYCLYEHSFYTRPSRDGDEQLNVFGFPPLVAPIKCTVFPLVQNEQFEEVARRIARSLTAVGITYKIDITGTSIGKRYARTDELGVPLAITVDSESSVTVRERDSKQQIRVSVDEVASVVKEFTDGVSTWGDVLWRYPTHSNCDDVSWIVQKLCYESDRRYEAQYRIPQGLLSLLKFLSDKVIPDINSPARHLPPALGPPTVVKSMVVLKRELFYLRSSFRRSQTAVFCTKPERTFASSQALSVTDDQTLFSILESCKLSHNFRTANTVHSRIIKHGYGMYPLLLSTLLKVYMACQKPILAQQLLAEVCCPNFGISANLLIDSCLKTGEIDMAEKVFSALPIRDVVTWNLIIGGNVKSGFFVEAIELFKQMLETNIEPDGFTFASVINACSRLGALSHGKWVHSLMIEKKIELNYILSSALIDMYSRCGRIETAKSIFSNAQKTDVSIWNAIINGLAIHGLAVDAISVFSAMEREKDISPDSVTFMGIIKACSHCGLLEQGQWYFNLMQKSYLIRPEIEHYGAMVDLFARAGLLEEAYAMINEMPMEPDVFVWRTLLSACRTHKKSKLGEEVVGKIKHLGSGDYVLMSNMYCSTKKWDYAENMRQTMNKKGVHKAKGKSWVELHGMIHHFRAGDRSHPETESIYTLLEALTRRSRMEGYVSVQDLVLMDISEEEKEENLNYHSEKLAVACGILKSSPGTEILISKNLRTCLDCHSWIKIVSKVLHRVINMRDRIRFHRFEKGSCSCGDYW
;
A
#
# COMPACT_ATOMS: atom_id res chain seq x y z
N MET A 1 -29.93 32.32 28.80
CA MET A 1 -30.26 32.34 27.35
C MET A 1 -30.39 30.89 26.88
N ASN A 2 -31.05 30.65 25.75
CA ASN A 2 -31.69 29.34 25.51
C ASN A 2 -30.74 28.24 25.05
N VAL A 3 -30.88 27.04 25.64
CA VAL A 3 -30.23 25.79 25.18
C VAL A 3 -30.50 25.55 23.69
N ALA A 4 -31.72 25.83 23.22
CA ALA A 4 -32.08 25.75 21.80
C ALA A 4 -31.24 26.68 20.90
N GLN A 5 -30.84 27.85 21.39
CA GLN A 5 -30.01 28.80 20.63
C GLN A 5 -28.54 28.40 20.65
N GLU A 6 -28.06 27.78 21.75
CA GLU A 6 -26.73 27.18 21.78
C GLU A 6 -26.65 25.97 20.84
N ALA A 7 -27.66 25.09 20.83
CA ALA A 7 -27.76 23.98 19.89
C ALA A 7 -27.81 24.45 18.43
N GLN A 8 -28.58 25.50 18.13
CA GLN A 8 -28.63 26.13 16.81
C GLN A 8 -27.26 26.70 16.39
N ASN A 9 -26.51 27.30 17.33
CA ASN A 9 -25.15 27.77 17.08
C ASN A 9 -24.17 26.59 16.82
N ARG A 10 -24.24 25.50 17.59
CA ARG A 10 -23.42 24.29 17.38
C ARG A 10 -23.70 23.66 16.02
N GLU A 11 -24.96 23.60 15.58
CA GLU A 11 -25.35 23.10 14.26
C GLU A 11 -24.89 24.02 13.11
N ALA A 12 -25.04 25.35 13.25
CA ALA A 12 -24.54 26.31 12.26
C ALA A 12 -23.01 26.26 12.10
N PHE A 13 -22.27 26.16 13.22
CA PHE A 13 -20.82 25.94 13.23
C PHE A 13 -20.44 24.66 12.49
N ARG A 14 -21.08 23.53 12.83
CA ARG A 14 -20.85 22.23 12.17
C ARG A 14 -21.08 22.30 10.66
N HIS A 15 -22.14 22.96 10.21
CA HIS A 15 -22.39 23.17 8.78
C HIS A 15 -21.29 24.00 8.10
N ALA A 16 -20.76 25.04 8.76
CA ALA A 16 -19.64 25.82 8.24
C ALA A 16 -18.33 25.00 8.13
N VAL A 17 -18.03 24.17 9.14
CA VAL A 17 -16.90 23.22 9.13
C VAL A 17 -17.03 22.24 7.96
N VAL A 18 -18.12 21.46 7.92
CA VAL A 18 -18.31 20.37 6.94
C VAL A 18 -18.41 20.90 5.51
N ASN A 19 -19.08 22.03 5.29
CA ASN A 19 -19.09 22.71 3.98
C ASN A 19 -17.65 23.06 3.54
N THR A 20 -16.83 23.61 4.44
CA THR A 20 -15.44 23.95 4.12
C THR A 20 -14.61 22.71 3.81
N LEU A 21 -14.75 21.62 4.58
CA LEU A 21 -14.04 20.36 4.38
C LEU A 21 -14.38 19.72 3.02
N GLU A 22 -15.66 19.61 2.65
CA GLU A 22 -16.05 19.10 1.32
C GLU A 22 -15.65 20.08 0.19
N ARG A 23 -15.84 21.38 0.40
CA ARG A 23 -15.53 22.42 -0.60
C ARG A 23 -14.04 22.49 -0.89
N ARG A 24 -13.18 22.14 0.08
CA ARG A 24 -11.72 22.04 -0.06
C ARG A 24 -11.19 20.62 -0.25
N LEU A 25 -12.09 19.63 -0.33
CA LEU A 25 -11.76 18.23 -0.61
C LEU A 25 -10.82 17.61 0.44
N PHE A 26 -11.06 17.88 1.72
CA PHE A 26 -10.44 17.12 2.81
C PHE A 26 -10.98 15.69 2.84
N TYR A 27 -12.31 15.55 2.86
CA TYR A 27 -12.98 14.29 2.57
C TYR A 27 -14.26 14.56 1.75
N ILE A 28 -14.77 13.51 1.11
CA ILE A 28 -16.11 13.44 0.52
C ILE A 28 -16.71 12.04 0.77
N PRO A 29 -18.04 11.86 0.76
CA PRO A 29 -18.66 10.54 0.73
C PRO A 29 -18.10 9.69 -0.42
N SER A 30 -17.64 8.47 -0.13
CA SER A 30 -17.11 7.57 -1.16
C SER A 30 -18.16 7.26 -2.20
N PHE A 31 -17.75 7.18 -3.47
CA PHE A 31 -18.64 6.91 -4.59
C PHE A 31 -19.74 7.98 -4.80
N LYS A 32 -19.50 9.26 -4.44
CA LYS A 32 -20.50 10.36 -4.49
C LYS A 32 -21.32 10.45 -5.78
N ILE A 33 -20.72 10.17 -6.95
CA ILE A 33 -21.43 10.16 -8.25
C ILE A 33 -22.43 9.01 -8.42
N TYR A 34 -22.29 7.93 -7.65
CA TYR A 34 -23.22 6.81 -7.54
C TYR A 34 -24.19 6.99 -6.35
N ARG A 35 -24.46 8.25 -5.96
CA ARG A 35 -25.22 8.69 -4.76
C ARG A 35 -24.49 8.50 -3.42
N GLY A 36 -23.27 7.96 -3.45
CA GLY A 36 -22.46 7.71 -2.25
C GLY A 36 -22.83 6.43 -1.51
N VAL A 37 -21.88 5.87 -0.78
CA VAL A 37 -22.13 4.76 0.17
C VAL A 37 -22.04 5.29 1.58
N ALA A 38 -23.16 5.19 2.31
CA ALA A 38 -23.29 5.59 3.69
C ALA A 38 -22.23 4.93 4.59
N GLY A 39 -21.44 5.75 5.28
CA GLY A 39 -20.35 5.31 6.16
C GLY A 39 -19.00 5.05 5.47
N LEU A 40 -18.85 5.32 4.18
CA LEU A 40 -17.57 5.29 3.48
C LEU A 40 -17.20 6.71 3.00
N TYR A 41 -15.94 7.12 3.17
CA TYR A 41 -15.45 8.46 2.83
C TYR A 41 -14.08 8.43 2.17
N ASP A 42 -13.98 9.06 1.00
CA ASP A 42 -12.72 9.28 0.29
C ASP A 42 -12.02 10.50 0.88
N TYR A 43 -10.79 10.34 1.36
CA TYR A 43 -9.93 11.47 1.71
C TYR A 43 -9.38 12.09 0.42
N GLY A 44 -9.57 13.39 0.24
CA GLY A 44 -8.94 14.13 -0.86
C GLY A 44 -7.57 14.70 -0.47
N PRO A 45 -6.85 15.39 -1.37
CA PRO A 45 -5.44 15.71 -1.20
C PRO A 45 -5.03 16.36 0.14
N PRO A 46 -5.72 17.40 0.67
CA PRO A 46 -5.37 17.93 1.99
C PRO A 46 -5.75 16.97 3.14
N GLY A 47 -6.82 16.19 3.03
CA GLY A 47 -7.18 15.20 4.05
C GLY A 47 -6.19 14.04 4.11
N CYS A 48 -5.73 13.55 2.96
CA CYS A 48 -4.65 12.56 2.87
C CYS A 48 -3.35 13.09 3.50
N ALA A 49 -3.02 14.38 3.28
CA ALA A 49 -1.84 14.99 3.89
C ALA A 49 -1.98 15.17 5.41
N VAL A 50 -3.14 15.62 5.93
CA VAL A 50 -3.40 15.64 7.39
C VAL A 50 -3.29 14.24 7.97
N LYS A 51 -3.96 13.25 7.38
CA LYS A 51 -3.92 11.84 7.83
C LYS A 51 -2.50 11.28 7.84
N SER A 52 -1.71 11.57 6.81
CA SER A 52 -0.30 11.16 6.73
C SER A 52 0.55 11.83 7.81
N ASN A 53 0.37 13.14 8.07
CA ASN A 53 1.07 13.85 9.14
C ASN A 53 0.72 13.30 10.53
N VAL A 54 -0.57 13.03 10.79
CA VAL A 54 -1.05 12.46 12.07
C VAL A 54 -0.46 11.06 12.30
N LEU A 55 -0.45 10.19 11.28
CA LEU A 55 0.13 8.84 11.38
C LEU A 55 1.67 8.86 11.48
N ALA A 56 2.35 9.80 10.82
CA ALA A 56 3.79 9.98 10.96
C ALA A 56 4.16 10.45 12.38
N PHE A 57 3.41 11.39 12.94
CA PHE A 57 3.60 11.82 14.33
C PHE A 57 3.26 10.72 15.34
N TRP A 58 2.21 9.92 15.09
CA TRP A 58 1.88 8.78 15.98
C TRP A 58 3.02 7.74 16.01
N ARG A 59 3.63 7.42 14.86
CA ARG A 59 4.84 6.57 14.81
C ARG A 59 6.00 7.17 15.59
N GLN A 60 6.25 8.47 15.45
CA GLN A 60 7.29 9.15 16.23
C GLN A 60 6.99 9.11 17.74
N HIS A 61 5.74 9.33 18.14
CA HIS A 61 5.31 9.49 19.52
C HIS A 61 5.11 8.16 20.27
N PHE A 62 4.90 7.05 19.58
CA PHE A 62 4.73 5.74 20.22
C PHE A 62 5.77 4.73 19.73
N VAL A 63 5.78 4.41 18.43
CA VAL A 63 6.64 3.35 17.87
C VAL A 63 8.13 3.64 18.08
N LEU A 64 8.60 4.84 17.75
CA LEU A 64 10.02 5.19 17.86
C LEU A 64 10.46 5.45 19.30
N GLU A 65 9.67 6.18 20.09
CA GLU A 65 10.04 6.58 21.46
C GLU A 65 10.01 5.41 22.47
N GLU A 66 9.13 4.42 22.25
CA GLU A 66 9.09 3.19 23.07
C GLU A 66 9.74 1.97 22.41
N ASN A 67 10.36 2.15 21.22
CA ASN A 67 10.99 1.09 20.42
C ASN A 67 10.04 -0.10 20.14
N MET A 68 8.79 0.18 19.79
CA MET A 68 7.74 -0.82 19.59
C MET A 68 7.95 -1.63 18.31
N LEU A 69 7.51 -2.88 18.33
CA LEU A 69 7.54 -3.77 17.17
C LEU A 69 6.34 -3.48 16.24
N GLU A 70 6.49 -2.54 15.30
CA GLU A 70 5.45 -2.28 14.30
C GLU A 70 5.33 -3.44 13.29
N VAL A 71 4.12 -3.94 13.09
CA VAL A 71 3.78 -5.02 12.15
C VAL A 71 2.64 -4.63 11.21
N ASP A 72 2.57 -5.28 10.04
CA ASP A 72 1.40 -5.20 9.16
C ASP A 72 0.85 -6.60 8.84
N CYS A 73 -0.22 -6.98 9.54
CA CYS A 73 -0.98 -8.20 9.30
C CYS A 73 -2.10 -7.99 8.26
N PRO A 74 -2.60 -9.05 7.58
CA PRO A 74 -3.69 -8.93 6.59
C PRO A 74 -5.03 -8.41 7.16
N CYS A 75 -5.83 -7.76 6.32
CA CYS A 75 -7.20 -7.34 6.65
C CYS A 75 -8.23 -8.48 6.58
N VAL A 76 -7.97 -9.54 5.80
CA VAL A 76 -8.84 -10.72 5.70
C VAL A 76 -8.41 -11.73 6.76
N THR A 77 -9.32 -12.06 7.66
CA THR A 77 -9.08 -12.92 8.82
C THR A 77 -9.96 -14.17 8.75
N PRO A 78 -9.41 -15.40 8.85
CA PRO A 78 -10.20 -16.63 8.88
C PRO A 78 -11.17 -16.66 10.08
N GLU A 79 -12.37 -17.22 9.87
CA GLU A 79 -13.42 -17.30 10.91
C GLU A 79 -12.89 -17.86 12.24
N VAL A 80 -12.03 -18.90 12.19
CA VAL A 80 -11.50 -19.58 13.38
C VAL A 80 -10.73 -18.67 14.34
N VAL A 81 -10.11 -17.59 13.84
CA VAL A 81 -9.36 -16.61 14.65
C VAL A 81 -10.32 -15.66 15.36
N LEU A 82 -11.32 -15.13 14.64
CA LEU A 82 -12.36 -14.26 15.21
C LEU A 82 -13.34 -15.05 16.09
N LYS A 83 -13.43 -16.37 15.94
CA LYS A 83 -14.13 -17.26 16.86
C LYS A 83 -13.30 -17.60 18.10
N ALA A 84 -11.97 -17.53 18.04
CA ALA A 84 -11.11 -17.63 19.23
C ALA A 84 -11.30 -16.40 20.13
N SER A 85 -11.21 -15.18 19.59
CA SER A 85 -11.44 -13.94 20.33
C SER A 85 -12.91 -13.64 20.67
N GLY A 86 -13.83 -14.54 20.33
CA GLY A 86 -15.27 -14.42 20.62
C GLY A 86 -16.03 -13.43 19.73
N HIS A 87 -15.38 -12.74 18.80
CA HIS A 87 -16.02 -11.81 17.86
C HIS A 87 -17.13 -12.44 17.02
N VAL A 88 -16.95 -13.68 16.55
CA VAL A 88 -18.00 -14.38 15.76
C VAL A 88 -19.30 -14.56 16.55
N ASP A 89 -19.20 -14.78 17.87
CA ASP A 89 -20.34 -15.07 18.73
C ASP A 89 -20.88 -13.82 19.46
N LYS A 90 -20.04 -12.81 19.73
CA LYS A 90 -20.38 -11.60 20.51
C LYS A 90 -20.47 -10.29 19.72
N PHE A 91 -19.88 -10.17 18.53
CA PHE A 91 -19.81 -8.90 17.78
C PHE A 91 -21.10 -8.64 16.99
N THR A 92 -22.21 -8.57 17.72
CA THR A 92 -23.57 -8.77 17.21
C THR A 92 -24.53 -7.78 17.88
N ASP A 93 -25.09 -6.86 17.10
CA ASP A 93 -26.09 -5.89 17.58
C ASP A 93 -27.51 -6.49 17.62
N LEU A 94 -28.34 -6.01 18.54
CA LEU A 94 -29.78 -6.26 18.52
C LEU A 94 -30.49 -5.24 17.62
N MET A 95 -31.15 -5.76 16.59
CA MET A 95 -31.76 -4.99 15.51
C MET A 95 -33.27 -5.17 15.47
N VAL A 96 -34.01 -4.08 15.24
CA VAL A 96 -35.45 -4.10 14.94
C VAL A 96 -35.72 -3.58 13.53
N LYS A 97 -36.85 -4.00 12.95
CA LYS A 97 -37.20 -3.74 11.55
C LYS A 97 -38.56 -3.06 11.44
N ASP A 98 -38.67 -1.96 10.68
CA ASP A 98 -39.98 -1.42 10.27
C ASP A 98 -40.71 -2.51 9.47
N GLU A 99 -41.86 -2.95 9.97
CA GLU A 99 -42.58 -4.10 9.40
C GLU A 99 -43.11 -3.86 7.97
N LYS A 100 -43.23 -2.60 7.54
CA LYS A 100 -43.70 -2.23 6.20
C LYS A 100 -42.56 -1.82 5.26
N THR A 101 -41.62 -0.98 5.72
CA THR A 101 -40.50 -0.52 4.87
C THR A 101 -39.29 -1.45 4.89
N GLY A 102 -39.21 -2.35 5.86
CA GLY A 102 -38.06 -3.19 6.12
C GLY A 102 -36.84 -2.45 6.70
N THR A 103 -36.91 -1.14 6.92
CA THR A 103 -35.78 -0.34 7.42
C THR A 103 -35.32 -0.86 8.77
N CYS A 104 -34.02 -1.08 8.92
CA CYS A 104 -33.43 -1.72 10.10
C CYS A 104 -32.79 -0.66 11.02
N TYR A 105 -33.06 -0.78 12.32
CA TYR A 105 -32.67 0.17 13.36
C TYR A 105 -32.03 -0.59 14.53
N ARG A 106 -30.99 -0.02 15.14
CA ARG A 106 -30.43 -0.55 16.40
C ARG A 106 -31.46 -0.38 17.53
N ALA A 107 -31.81 -1.48 18.19
CA ALA A 107 -32.91 -1.53 19.14
C ALA A 107 -32.59 -0.74 20.42
N ASP A 108 -31.35 -0.86 20.90
CA ASP A 108 -30.78 -0.09 22.01
C ASP A 108 -30.80 1.42 21.73
N HIS A 109 -30.34 1.84 20.54
CA HIS A 109 -30.31 3.26 20.15
C HIS A 109 -31.70 3.89 20.13
N LEU A 110 -32.72 3.19 19.61
CA LEU A 110 -34.09 3.70 19.60
C LEU A 110 -34.63 3.92 21.02
N LEU A 111 -34.31 3.02 21.96
CA LEU A 111 -34.67 3.18 23.37
C LEU A 111 -33.86 4.31 24.04
N LYS A 112 -32.55 4.40 23.78
CA LYS A 112 -31.63 5.45 24.27
C LYS A 112 -32.12 6.84 23.87
N ASP A 113 -32.45 7.03 22.59
CA ASP A 113 -32.93 8.31 22.03
C ASP A 113 -34.32 8.67 22.59
N HIS A 114 -35.24 7.71 22.70
CA HIS A 114 -36.57 7.94 23.29
C HIS A 114 -36.49 8.36 24.77
N CYS A 115 -35.70 7.66 25.58
CA CYS A 115 -35.53 7.98 26.99
C CYS A 115 -34.91 9.37 27.20
N LYS A 116 -33.90 9.73 26.40
CA LYS A 116 -33.32 11.09 26.41
C LYS A 116 -34.31 12.16 25.98
N GLU A 117 -34.99 11.98 24.85
CA GLU A 117 -35.97 12.96 24.36
C GLU A 117 -37.09 13.21 25.39
N LYS A 118 -37.56 12.17 26.10
CA LYS A 118 -38.53 12.33 27.19
C LYS A 118 -37.97 13.04 28.41
N LEU A 119 -36.72 12.76 28.80
CA LEU A 119 -36.07 13.44 29.94
C LEU A 119 -35.74 14.92 29.66
N GLU A 120 -35.50 15.27 28.40
CA GLU A 120 -35.11 16.63 27.98
C GLU A 120 -36.29 17.53 27.59
N LYS A 121 -37.36 16.98 26.98
CA LYS A 121 -38.40 17.76 26.29
C LYS A 121 -39.81 17.64 26.85
N ASP A 122 -40.05 16.81 27.86
CA ASP A 122 -41.38 16.62 28.47
C ASP A 122 -41.48 17.35 29.84
N PRO A 123 -41.96 18.60 29.89
CA PRO A 123 -42.04 19.38 31.13
C PRO A 123 -43.10 18.85 32.12
N ASN A 124 -43.92 17.86 31.73
CA ASN A 124 -44.95 17.25 32.56
C ASN A 124 -44.56 15.84 33.04
N LEU A 125 -43.30 15.43 32.86
CA LEU A 125 -42.80 14.11 33.28
C LEU A 125 -42.78 13.99 34.81
N SER A 126 -43.47 12.99 35.37
CA SER A 126 -43.47 12.75 36.82
C SER A 126 -42.09 12.30 37.33
N ALA A 127 -41.78 12.62 38.58
CA ALA A 127 -40.49 12.28 39.21
C ALA A 127 -40.19 10.78 39.15
N ASP A 128 -41.20 9.93 39.38
CA ASP A 128 -41.08 8.47 39.31
C ASP A 128 -40.72 8.02 37.90
N LYS A 129 -41.35 8.59 36.86
CA LYS A 129 -41.11 8.22 35.46
C LYS A 129 -39.81 8.79 34.92
N ALA A 130 -39.38 9.95 35.40
CA ALA A 130 -38.03 10.47 35.18
C ALA A 130 -36.96 9.60 35.87
N THR A 131 -37.30 8.91 36.96
CA THR A 131 -36.40 7.94 37.63
C THR A 131 -36.38 6.61 36.86
N GLU A 132 -37.54 6.12 36.41
CA GLU A 132 -37.67 4.95 35.53
C GLU A 132 -36.82 5.08 34.26
N LEU A 133 -36.95 6.20 33.54
CA LEU A 133 -36.21 6.42 32.28
C LEU A 133 -34.70 6.56 32.49
N ARG A 134 -34.24 7.12 33.62
CA ARG A 134 -32.81 7.15 33.98
C ARG A 134 -32.29 5.76 34.33
N HIS A 135 -33.08 4.95 35.05
CA HIS A 135 -32.71 3.57 35.35
C HIS A 135 -32.61 2.73 34.09
N VAL A 136 -33.58 2.83 33.17
CA VAL A 136 -33.53 2.14 31.86
C VAL A 136 -32.33 2.58 31.02
N LEU A 137 -31.93 3.85 31.06
CA LEU A 137 -30.70 4.32 30.40
C LEU A 137 -29.41 3.76 31.03
N ALA A 138 -29.43 3.38 32.31
CA ALA A 138 -28.27 2.86 33.04
C ALA A 138 -28.07 1.34 32.90
N VAL A 139 -29.15 0.59 32.62
CA VAL A 139 -29.13 -0.87 32.38
C VAL A 139 -29.37 -1.23 30.91
N LEU A 140 -29.34 -0.24 30.01
CA LEU A 140 -29.76 -0.40 28.61
C LEU A 140 -28.99 -1.50 27.88
N ASP A 141 -27.68 -1.52 28.10
CA ASP A 141 -26.74 -2.40 27.41
C ASP A 141 -26.71 -3.82 28.04
N ASP A 142 -27.39 -4.01 29.18
CA ASP A 142 -27.60 -5.31 29.87
C ASP A 142 -28.91 -6.03 29.47
N LEU A 143 -29.83 -5.38 28.75
CA LEU A 143 -31.18 -5.90 28.45
C LEU A 143 -31.16 -7.08 27.47
N SER A 144 -31.95 -8.12 27.76
CA SER A 144 -32.17 -9.23 26.82
C SER A 144 -32.92 -8.80 25.54
N SER A 145 -32.87 -9.62 24.49
CA SER A 145 -33.62 -9.38 23.24
C SER A 145 -35.13 -9.26 23.48
N GLU A 146 -35.66 -10.06 24.40
CA GLU A 146 -37.04 -10.07 24.85
C GLU A 146 -37.37 -8.84 25.71
N GLU A 147 -36.50 -8.46 26.64
CA GLU A 147 -36.68 -7.30 27.52
C GLU A 147 -36.62 -5.98 26.75
N LEU A 148 -35.65 -5.86 25.83
CA LEU A 148 -35.49 -4.71 24.95
C LEU A 148 -36.70 -4.58 24.01
N GLY A 149 -37.18 -5.70 23.44
CA GLY A 149 -38.41 -5.75 22.64
C GLY A 149 -39.65 -5.38 23.45
N ALA A 150 -39.77 -5.88 24.68
CA ALA A 150 -40.84 -5.53 25.60
C ALA A 150 -40.82 -4.04 25.98
N LYS A 151 -39.63 -3.46 26.24
CA LYS A 151 -39.47 -2.02 26.52
C LYS A 151 -39.89 -1.17 25.33
N ILE A 152 -39.40 -1.47 24.12
CA ILE A 152 -39.78 -0.83 22.85
C ILE A 152 -41.31 -0.83 22.68
N LYS A 153 -41.95 -1.99 22.85
CA LYS A 153 -43.42 -2.12 22.78
C LYS A 153 -44.14 -1.35 23.88
N SER A 154 -43.65 -1.42 25.14
CA SER A 154 -44.29 -0.78 26.30
C SER A 154 -44.28 0.75 26.27
N TYR A 155 -43.25 1.36 25.68
CA TYR A 155 -43.16 2.81 25.49
C TYR A 155 -43.74 3.29 24.16
N GLY A 156 -44.30 2.39 23.34
CA GLY A 156 -44.89 2.73 22.04
C GLY A 156 -43.87 3.23 21.03
N ILE A 157 -42.63 2.77 21.11
CA ILE A 157 -41.55 3.20 20.21
C ILE A 157 -41.84 2.64 18.81
N THR A 158 -41.87 3.53 17.83
CA THR A 158 -42.14 3.25 16.42
C THR A 158 -40.95 3.66 15.57
N ALA A 159 -40.89 3.16 14.33
CA ALA A 159 -39.87 3.55 13.35
C ALA A 159 -39.81 5.09 13.23
N PRO A 160 -38.66 5.75 13.51
CA PRO A 160 -38.59 7.21 13.63
C PRO A 160 -39.12 7.98 12.43
N ASP A 161 -38.89 7.46 11.23
CA ASP A 161 -39.10 8.14 9.96
C ASP A 161 -40.54 7.96 9.44
N THR A 162 -41.13 6.79 9.71
CA THR A 162 -42.40 6.33 9.12
C THR A 162 -43.55 6.19 10.13
N LYS A 163 -43.22 6.20 11.43
CA LYS A 163 -44.11 5.87 12.56
C LYS A 163 -44.80 4.50 12.46
N ASN A 164 -44.22 3.58 11.69
CA ASN A 164 -44.66 2.19 11.61
C ASN A 164 -44.28 1.40 12.87
N SER A 165 -45.00 0.29 13.08
CA SER A 165 -44.60 -0.79 13.97
C SER A 165 -43.20 -1.30 13.66
N LEU A 166 -42.52 -1.77 14.71
CA LEU A 166 -41.21 -2.40 14.67
C LEU A 166 -41.36 -3.89 15.01
N SER A 167 -40.58 -4.74 14.34
CA SER A 167 -40.42 -6.15 14.68
C SER A 167 -39.86 -6.32 16.09
N ASP A 168 -39.95 -7.54 16.62
CA ASP A 168 -39.09 -7.95 17.74
C ASP A 168 -37.60 -7.83 17.39
N PRO A 169 -36.72 -7.60 18.39
CA PRO A 169 -35.28 -7.53 18.16
C PRO A 169 -34.69 -8.87 17.71
N TYR A 170 -33.70 -8.83 16.82
CA TYR A 170 -32.96 -9.99 16.33
C TYR A 170 -31.45 -9.69 16.23
N PRO A 171 -30.58 -10.70 16.39
CA PRO A 171 -29.13 -10.51 16.29
C PRO A 171 -28.65 -10.22 14.85
N PHE A 172 -27.74 -9.26 14.71
CA PHE A 172 -27.07 -8.93 13.45
C PHE A 172 -25.56 -8.75 13.66
N ASN A 173 -24.74 -9.58 13.01
CA ASN A 173 -23.28 -9.53 13.17
C ASN A 173 -22.66 -8.33 12.45
N LEU A 174 -21.77 -7.61 13.13
CA LEU A 174 -21.15 -6.37 12.65
C LEU A 174 -19.86 -6.60 11.83
N MET A 175 -19.46 -7.82 11.51
CA MET A 175 -18.28 -8.08 10.68
C MET A 175 -18.66 -8.30 9.21
N PHE A 176 -17.87 -7.77 8.28
CA PHE A 176 -18.05 -8.03 6.85
C PHE A 176 -17.54 -9.44 6.51
N GLN A 177 -18.45 -10.40 6.33
CA GLN A 177 -18.10 -11.77 5.94
C GLN A 177 -17.59 -11.85 4.49
N THR A 178 -16.66 -12.76 4.23
CA THR A 178 -16.08 -13.02 2.91
C THR A 178 -15.65 -14.49 2.78
N SER A 179 -15.25 -14.90 1.57
CA SER A 179 -14.80 -16.25 1.26
C SER A 179 -13.34 -16.27 0.83
N ILE A 180 -12.54 -17.14 1.45
CA ILE A 180 -11.11 -17.30 1.17
C ILE A 180 -10.93 -18.41 0.12
N GLY A 181 -10.44 -18.02 -1.05
CA GLY A 181 -10.15 -18.93 -2.16
C GLY A 181 -11.36 -19.24 -3.07
N PRO A 182 -11.10 -19.75 -4.30
CA PRO A 182 -12.11 -19.84 -5.37
C PRO A 182 -13.19 -20.92 -5.15
N SER A 183 -13.03 -21.78 -4.14
CA SER A 183 -13.99 -22.85 -3.81
C SER A 183 -15.06 -22.41 -2.79
N GLY A 184 -14.88 -21.27 -2.12
CA GLY A 184 -15.77 -20.82 -1.04
C GLY A 184 -15.72 -21.67 0.25
N LEU A 185 -14.86 -22.70 0.31
CA LEU A 185 -14.82 -23.68 1.41
C LEU A 185 -14.17 -23.14 2.70
N SER A 186 -13.59 -21.95 2.69
CA SER A 186 -12.97 -21.33 3.86
C SER A 186 -13.62 -19.97 4.12
N SER A 187 -14.36 -19.86 5.21
CA SER A 187 -14.97 -18.61 5.67
C SER A 187 -13.93 -17.67 6.28
N GLY A 188 -14.12 -16.38 6.02
CA GLY A 188 -13.35 -15.32 6.65
C GLY A 188 -14.20 -14.06 6.82
N TYR A 189 -13.61 -13.06 7.44
CA TYR A 189 -14.19 -11.72 7.60
C TYR A 189 -13.12 -10.67 7.33
N MET A 190 -13.55 -9.46 7.00
CA MET A 190 -12.72 -8.28 7.17
C MET A 190 -12.61 -7.97 8.67
N ARG A 191 -11.39 -7.76 9.18
CA ARG A 191 -11.14 -7.61 10.62
C ARG A 191 -11.84 -6.38 11.24
N PRO A 192 -12.45 -6.49 12.44
CA PRO A 192 -13.10 -5.37 13.14
C PRO A 192 -12.16 -4.50 13.99
N GLU A 193 -10.94 -4.98 14.21
CA GLU A 193 -9.81 -4.39 14.94
C GLU A 193 -8.50 -4.94 14.32
N THR A 194 -7.33 -4.39 14.65
CA THR A 194 -6.02 -4.88 14.20
C THR A 194 -5.30 -5.73 15.25
N ALA A 195 -5.57 -5.53 16.55
CA ALA A 195 -5.01 -6.24 17.71
C ALA A 195 -4.84 -7.76 17.50
N GLN A 196 -5.85 -8.41 16.91
CA GLN A 196 -5.84 -9.84 16.61
C GLN A 196 -4.67 -10.30 15.71
N GLY A 197 -4.15 -9.43 14.84
CA GLY A 197 -2.95 -9.70 14.05
C GLY A 197 -1.69 -9.77 14.91
N ILE A 198 -1.62 -8.97 15.97
CA ILE A 198 -0.49 -8.96 16.91
C ILE A 198 -0.56 -10.18 17.84
N PHE A 199 -1.74 -10.53 18.38
CA PHE A 199 -1.90 -11.68 19.27
C PHE A 199 -1.50 -13.02 18.62
N VAL A 200 -1.88 -13.28 17.37
CA VAL A 200 -1.49 -14.53 16.69
C VAL A 200 0.00 -14.61 16.37
N ASN A 201 0.70 -13.48 16.30
CA ASN A 201 2.14 -13.39 16.11
C ASN A 201 2.93 -13.19 17.43
N PHE A 202 2.27 -13.19 18.59
CA PHE A 202 2.87 -12.92 19.91
C PHE A 202 4.17 -13.71 20.14
N LYS A 203 4.18 -14.99 19.78
CA LYS A 203 5.32 -15.89 20.02
C LYS A 203 6.58 -15.44 19.28
N ASP A 204 6.44 -15.02 18.02
CA ASP A 204 7.57 -14.60 17.19
C ASP A 204 8.02 -13.17 17.54
N LEU A 205 7.09 -12.31 17.96
CA LEU A 205 7.38 -10.98 18.51
C LEU A 205 8.14 -11.06 19.85
N TYR A 206 7.68 -11.91 20.77
CA TYR A 206 8.35 -12.18 22.05
C TYR A 206 9.75 -12.78 21.84
N TYR A 207 9.89 -13.70 20.87
CA TYR A 207 11.19 -14.25 20.47
C TYR A 207 12.12 -13.16 19.89
N TYR A 208 11.60 -12.29 19.01
CA TYR A 208 12.34 -11.17 18.42
C TYR A 208 12.81 -10.17 19.50
N ASN A 209 11.99 -9.91 20.54
CA ASN A 209 12.39 -9.15 21.73
C ASN A 209 13.34 -9.93 22.67
N GLY A 210 14.00 -10.98 22.20
CA GLY A 210 14.96 -11.77 22.97
C GLY A 210 14.34 -12.59 24.10
N ASN A 211 13.03 -12.86 24.06
CA ASN A 211 12.24 -13.53 25.09
C ASN A 211 12.17 -12.73 26.41
N LYS A 212 12.01 -11.40 26.32
CA LYS A 212 11.89 -10.49 27.47
C LYS A 212 10.53 -9.79 27.53
N LEU A 213 10.13 -9.42 28.74
CA LEU A 213 9.02 -8.52 29.07
C LEU A 213 9.53 -7.34 29.91
N PRO A 214 8.80 -6.22 29.96
CA PRO A 214 7.68 -5.89 29.08
C PRO A 214 8.15 -5.65 27.63
N PHE A 215 7.22 -5.70 26.67
CA PHE A 215 7.45 -5.23 25.31
C PHE A 215 6.14 -4.78 24.65
N ALA A 216 6.22 -3.84 23.72
CA ALA A 216 5.08 -3.41 22.92
C ALA A 216 5.23 -3.80 21.45
N ALA A 217 4.14 -4.24 20.85
CA ALA A 217 3.99 -4.35 19.40
C ALA A 217 2.86 -3.41 18.94
N ALA A 218 2.89 -2.98 17.69
CA ALA A 218 1.95 -1.97 17.18
C ALA A 218 1.52 -2.29 15.75
N GLN A 219 0.30 -1.88 15.36
CA GLN A 219 -0.14 -1.92 13.96
C GLN A 219 -0.92 -0.66 13.59
N ILE A 220 -0.63 -0.11 12.41
CA ILE A 220 -1.46 0.90 11.74
C ILE A 220 -2.12 0.25 10.54
N GLY A 221 -3.45 0.26 10.45
CA GLY A 221 -4.13 -0.37 9.33
C GLY A 221 -5.63 -0.11 9.27
N GLN A 222 -6.26 -0.58 8.19
CA GLN A 222 -7.72 -0.52 8.06
C GLN A 222 -8.39 -1.58 8.95
N ALA A 223 -9.52 -1.20 9.54
CA ALA A 223 -10.47 -2.05 10.24
C ALA A 223 -11.89 -1.77 9.70
N PHE A 224 -12.76 -2.77 9.80
CA PHE A 224 -14.02 -2.84 9.07
C PHE A 224 -15.16 -3.25 10.00
N ARG A 225 -16.18 -2.40 10.16
CA ARG A 225 -17.38 -2.67 10.97
C ARG A 225 -18.62 -2.37 10.13
N ASN A 226 -19.54 -3.30 10.03
CA ASN A 226 -20.75 -3.23 9.19
C ASN A 226 -21.85 -2.38 9.86
N GLU A 227 -21.48 -1.16 10.26
CA GLU A 227 -22.31 -0.17 10.92
C GLU A 227 -23.65 0.04 10.20
N VAL A 228 -24.75 0.08 10.94
CA VAL A 228 -26.09 0.12 10.34
C VAL A 228 -26.46 1.54 9.90
N SER A 229 -26.38 1.78 8.59
CA SER A 229 -27.01 2.92 7.94
C SER A 229 -28.52 2.71 7.83
N TYR A 230 -29.31 3.67 8.31
CA TYR A 230 -30.77 3.67 8.15
C TYR A 230 -31.15 3.89 6.67
N SER A 231 -30.24 4.45 5.85
CA SER A 231 -30.44 4.67 4.41
C SER A 231 -30.61 3.40 3.57
N THR A 232 -30.36 2.21 4.14
CA THR A 232 -30.14 0.98 3.37
C THR A 232 -31.42 0.35 2.80
N MET A 233 -32.62 0.64 3.35
CA MET A 233 -33.88 0.00 2.89
C MET A 233 -34.90 0.93 2.23
N MET A 234 -34.95 2.22 2.60
CA MET A 234 -35.99 3.14 2.08
C MET A 234 -35.92 3.36 0.55
N LEU A 235 -34.76 3.09 -0.06
CA LEU A 235 -34.59 3.12 -1.52
C LEU A 235 -35.36 2.03 -2.27
N ALA A 236 -35.74 0.92 -1.61
CA ALA A 236 -36.45 -0.20 -2.23
C ALA A 236 -37.94 0.08 -2.46
N LEU A 237 -38.56 0.93 -1.63
CA LEU A 237 -40.00 1.23 -1.68
C LEU A 237 -40.35 2.60 -2.26
N LEU A 238 -39.46 3.59 -2.16
CA LEU A 238 -39.67 4.89 -2.84
C LEU A 238 -39.64 4.78 -4.39
N LEU A 239 -39.14 3.68 -4.95
CA LEU A 239 -39.22 3.38 -6.37
C LEU A 239 -40.61 2.92 -6.85
N ALA A 240 -41.59 2.76 -5.95
CA ALA A 240 -42.86 2.09 -6.27
C ALA A 240 -44.11 2.98 -6.38
N PHE A 241 -44.14 4.21 -5.82
CA PHE A 241 -45.45 4.83 -5.52
C PHE A 241 -45.67 6.35 -5.71
N PHE A 242 -44.68 7.19 -6.05
CA PHE A 242 -44.95 8.61 -6.31
C PHE A 242 -44.17 9.20 -7.49
N GLU A 243 -44.86 9.33 -8.62
CA GLU A 243 -44.69 10.50 -9.49
C GLU A 243 -45.45 11.70 -8.87
N TYR A 244 -45.14 12.93 -9.28
CA TYR A 244 -45.77 14.19 -8.82
C TYR A 244 -45.65 14.56 -7.32
N LEU A 245 -44.51 15.17 -6.93
CA LEU A 245 -44.47 16.43 -6.15
C LEU A 245 -43.03 16.98 -6.02
N PRO A 246 -42.66 18.15 -6.61
CA PRO A 246 -41.26 18.61 -6.64
C PRO A 246 -40.68 19.19 -5.33
N SER A 247 -41.42 19.23 -4.21
CA SER A 247 -41.18 20.21 -3.13
C SER A 247 -40.88 19.63 -1.73
N VAL A 248 -40.64 18.33 -1.58
CA VAL A 248 -40.46 17.68 -0.25
C VAL A 248 -39.11 16.93 -0.11
N ALA A 249 -38.27 16.95 -1.14
CA ALA A 249 -37.04 16.15 -1.18
C ALA A 249 -35.85 16.70 -0.35
N TRP A 250 -35.99 17.86 0.31
CA TRP A 250 -34.90 18.54 1.04
C TRP A 250 -34.77 18.18 2.53
N ASP A 251 -35.74 17.48 3.13
CA ASP A 251 -35.71 17.16 4.58
C ASP A 251 -35.29 15.72 4.91
N LEU A 252 -35.14 14.84 3.92
CA LEU A 252 -34.86 13.41 4.12
C LEU A 252 -33.37 13.04 4.30
N GLU A 253 -32.44 14.00 4.22
CA GLU A 253 -30.99 13.75 4.34
C GLU A 253 -30.52 13.56 5.81
N LYS A 254 -31.41 13.72 6.79
CA LYS A 254 -31.04 13.85 8.21
C LYS A 254 -30.68 12.55 8.95
N ILE A 255 -30.79 11.36 8.34
CA ILE A 255 -30.98 10.10 9.10
C ILE A 255 -30.01 8.95 8.69
N SER A 256 -28.88 8.92 9.42
CA SER A 256 -27.84 7.87 9.56
C SER A 256 -27.04 7.43 8.32
N PRO A 257 -25.68 7.35 8.40
CA PRO A 257 -24.80 7.80 9.48
C PRO A 257 -24.70 9.32 9.54
N ARG A 258 -25.13 9.93 10.66
CA ARG A 258 -25.33 11.38 10.77
C ARG A 258 -24.05 12.20 11.04
N GLN A 259 -22.89 11.53 11.17
CA GLN A 259 -21.72 12.05 11.90
C GLN A 259 -20.41 12.09 11.10
N GLY A 260 -20.47 12.01 9.76
CA GLY A 260 -19.29 12.08 8.91
C GLY A 260 -18.26 10.99 9.24
N LEU A 261 -17.01 11.39 9.49
CA LEU A 261 -15.91 10.47 9.82
C LEU A 261 -16.03 9.80 11.20
N LEU A 262 -16.99 10.19 12.06
CA LEU A 262 -17.06 9.68 13.43
C LEU A 262 -17.62 8.26 13.55
N ARG A 263 -18.52 7.86 12.63
CA ARG A 263 -19.14 6.52 12.58
C ARG A 263 -19.17 6.03 11.13
N VAL A 264 -18.22 5.16 10.80
CA VAL A 264 -17.85 4.75 9.44
C VAL A 264 -17.60 3.25 9.36
N ARG A 265 -17.73 2.69 8.16
CA ARG A 265 -17.67 1.24 7.89
C ARG A 265 -16.26 0.70 7.60
N GLU A 266 -15.40 1.58 7.10
CA GLU A 266 -13.96 1.37 6.93
C GLU A 266 -13.24 2.55 7.57
N PHE A 267 -12.27 2.27 8.44
CA PHE A 267 -11.49 3.30 9.11
C PHE A 267 -10.09 2.81 9.43
N THR A 268 -9.15 3.75 9.57
CA THR A 268 -7.80 3.45 10.02
C THR A 268 -7.76 3.46 11.54
N LEU A 269 -7.29 2.37 12.11
CA LEU A 269 -6.84 2.30 13.50
C LEU A 269 -5.32 2.41 13.56
N ALA A 270 -4.83 2.84 14.70
CA ALA A 270 -3.46 2.60 15.13
C ALA A 270 -3.54 2.00 16.54
N GLU A 271 -3.07 0.78 16.73
CA GLU A 271 -3.22 0.03 17.98
C GLU A 271 -1.86 -0.44 18.49
N ILE A 272 -1.76 -0.63 19.80
CA ILE A 272 -0.55 -1.01 20.51
C ILE A 272 -0.91 -2.12 21.50
N GLU A 273 -0.28 -3.29 21.40
CA GLU A 273 -0.36 -4.32 22.43
C GLU A 273 0.90 -4.23 23.30
N HIS A 274 0.77 -3.71 24.52
CA HIS A 274 1.86 -3.69 25.49
C HIS A 274 1.76 -4.93 26.40
N PHE A 275 2.62 -5.92 26.13
CA PHE A 275 2.73 -7.15 26.89
C PHE A 275 3.57 -6.93 28.15
N VAL A 276 2.99 -7.25 29.32
CA VAL A 276 3.57 -7.00 30.65
C VAL A 276 3.33 -8.21 31.57
N ASP A 277 4.03 -8.28 32.70
CA ASP A 277 3.80 -9.33 33.69
C ASP A 277 2.44 -9.11 34.41
N PRO A 278 1.58 -10.14 34.58
CA PRO A 278 0.35 -9.99 35.36
C PRO A 278 0.59 -9.75 36.86
N GLU A 279 1.79 -10.04 37.41
CA GLU A 279 2.17 -9.78 38.81
C GLU A 279 2.97 -8.47 38.99
N ASP A 280 3.50 -7.87 37.91
CA ASP A 280 4.20 -6.57 37.93
C ASP A 280 3.78 -5.71 36.73
N LYS A 281 2.93 -4.71 37.00
CA LYS A 281 2.44 -3.70 36.05
C LYS A 281 3.01 -2.29 36.33
N SER A 282 4.22 -2.22 36.90
CA SER A 282 4.99 -0.97 36.97
C SER A 282 5.44 -0.51 35.58
N HIS A 283 5.72 0.79 35.40
CA HIS A 283 6.24 1.31 34.14
C HIS A 283 7.42 2.27 34.34
N PRO A 284 8.63 1.97 33.80
CA PRO A 284 9.85 2.71 34.16
C PRO A 284 9.84 4.18 33.75
N LYS A 285 9.03 4.56 32.75
CA LYS A 285 8.82 5.95 32.32
C LYS A 285 7.62 6.65 32.99
N PHE A 286 6.88 6.03 33.92
CA PHE A 286 5.66 6.63 34.49
C PHE A 286 5.89 8.00 35.14
N ALA A 287 7.04 8.19 35.79
CA ALA A 287 7.46 9.46 36.38
C ALA A 287 7.52 10.64 35.37
N GLU A 288 7.71 10.38 34.08
CA GLU A 288 7.73 11.41 33.02
C GLU A 288 6.35 12.04 32.79
N VAL A 289 5.27 11.28 33.04
CA VAL A 289 3.88 11.74 32.84
C VAL A 289 3.09 11.94 34.13
N ALA A 290 3.57 11.43 35.27
CA ALA A 290 2.86 11.47 36.55
C ALA A 290 2.35 12.86 36.98
N GLN A 291 3.04 13.93 36.58
CA GLN A 291 2.70 15.33 36.88
C GLN A 291 1.73 15.98 35.87
N LEU A 292 1.24 15.25 34.87
CA LEU A 292 0.28 15.78 33.90
C LEU A 292 -1.13 15.85 34.51
N GLU A 293 -1.71 17.05 34.50
CA GLU A 293 -3.04 17.35 35.03
C GLU A 293 -4.05 17.59 33.88
N PHE A 294 -5.10 16.78 33.83
CA PHE A 294 -6.16 16.88 32.82
C PHE A 294 -7.51 16.43 33.37
N LEU A 295 -8.58 16.65 32.59
CA LEU A 295 -9.93 16.26 32.98
C LEU A 295 -10.04 14.73 33.00
N MET A 296 -10.28 14.17 34.17
CA MET A 296 -10.56 12.76 34.39
C MET A 296 -12.01 12.61 34.87
N PHE A 297 -12.68 11.55 34.43
CA PHE A 297 -14.05 11.23 34.82
C PHE A 297 -14.12 9.79 35.34
N PRO A 298 -13.74 9.57 36.61
CA PRO A 298 -13.77 8.25 37.25
C PRO A 298 -15.18 7.63 37.28
N ARG A 299 -15.23 6.31 37.46
CA ARG A 299 -16.48 5.54 37.61
C ARG A 299 -17.37 6.07 38.74
N GLU A 300 -16.77 6.41 39.89
CA GLU A 300 -17.50 6.95 41.05
C GLU A 300 -18.14 8.32 40.77
N ASP A 301 -17.41 9.22 40.12
CA ASP A 301 -17.90 10.56 39.80
C ASP A 301 -19.03 10.50 38.75
N GLN A 302 -18.95 9.58 37.78
CA GLN A 302 -20.05 9.28 36.84
C GLN A 302 -21.31 8.78 37.55
N VAL A 303 -21.21 7.74 38.39
CA VAL A 303 -22.36 7.17 39.13
C VAL A 303 -22.94 8.18 40.12
N SER A 304 -22.10 9.04 40.69
CA SER A 304 -22.52 10.13 41.60
C SER A 304 -23.16 11.33 40.88
N GLY A 305 -23.21 11.35 39.55
CA GLY A 305 -23.72 12.48 38.76
C GLY A 305 -22.88 13.76 38.87
N ARG A 306 -21.60 13.63 39.23
CA ARG A 306 -20.64 14.75 39.28
C ARG A 306 -20.09 15.06 37.89
N ALA A 307 -19.43 16.19 37.74
CA ALA A 307 -18.67 16.52 36.54
C ALA A 307 -17.29 15.86 36.57
N ALA A 308 -16.65 15.72 35.39
CA ALA A 308 -15.23 15.39 35.28
C ALA A 308 -14.38 16.44 36.03
N ARG A 309 -13.35 16.00 36.75
CA ARG A 309 -12.47 16.86 37.56
C ARG A 309 -11.05 16.86 36.99
N ARG A 310 -10.33 17.96 37.13
CA ARG A 310 -8.89 17.96 36.88
C ARG A 310 -8.19 17.17 38.00
N MET A 311 -7.21 16.35 37.64
CA MET A 311 -6.44 15.49 38.54
C MET A 311 -5.09 15.17 37.88
N ALA A 312 -4.04 14.99 38.68
CA ALA A 312 -2.75 14.52 38.17
C ALA A 312 -2.79 13.00 37.96
N ILE A 313 -2.25 12.50 36.85
CA ILE A 313 -2.30 11.04 36.58
C ILE A 313 -1.51 10.21 37.61
N GLY A 314 -0.49 10.80 38.25
CA GLY A 314 0.20 10.20 39.41
C GLY A 314 -0.71 10.06 40.63
N GLU A 315 -1.48 11.10 40.97
CA GLU A 315 -2.47 11.08 42.04
C GLU A 315 -3.56 10.01 41.76
N ALA A 316 -4.00 9.89 40.50
CA ALA A 316 -5.01 8.92 40.12
C ALA A 316 -4.53 7.46 40.23
N VAL A 317 -3.25 7.19 40.02
CA VAL A 317 -2.65 5.85 40.25
C VAL A 317 -2.41 5.62 41.75
N GLU A 318 -1.91 6.61 42.50
CA GLU A 318 -1.71 6.50 43.95
C GLU A 318 -3.02 6.26 44.72
N GLN A 319 -4.13 6.89 44.28
CA GLN A 319 -5.47 6.67 44.83
C GLN A 319 -6.13 5.37 44.34
N GLY A 320 -5.50 4.59 43.45
CA GLY A 320 -6.08 3.38 42.87
C GLY A 320 -7.27 3.62 41.94
N ILE A 321 -7.48 4.86 41.49
CA ILE A 321 -8.53 5.23 40.52
C ILE A 321 -8.17 4.68 39.13
N VAL A 322 -6.90 4.79 38.75
CA VAL A 322 -6.28 4.12 37.60
C VAL A 322 -5.50 2.91 38.12
N ASN A 323 -5.78 1.72 37.58
CA ASN A 323 -5.40 0.44 38.19
C ASN A 323 -3.89 0.16 38.27
N ASN A 324 -3.04 0.78 37.43
CA ASN A 324 -1.58 0.58 37.46
C ASN A 324 -0.80 1.68 36.70
N GLU A 325 0.51 1.74 36.92
CA GLU A 325 1.42 2.70 36.29
C GLU A 325 1.48 2.55 34.76
N THR A 326 1.45 1.34 34.21
CA THR A 326 1.48 1.13 32.75
C THR A 326 0.23 1.70 32.08
N LEU A 327 -0.96 1.48 32.66
CA LEU A 327 -2.20 2.09 32.21
C LEU A 327 -2.15 3.62 32.33
N GLY A 328 -1.69 4.13 33.47
CA GLY A 328 -1.46 5.57 33.69
C GLY A 328 -0.46 6.18 32.71
N TYR A 329 0.57 5.43 32.31
CA TYR A 329 1.57 5.86 31.33
C TYR A 329 0.93 6.11 29.97
N PHE A 330 0.17 5.13 29.45
CA PHE A 330 -0.46 5.26 28.15
C PHE A 330 -1.57 6.32 28.13
N ILE A 331 -2.31 6.51 29.23
CA ILE A 331 -3.23 7.65 29.40
C ILE A 331 -2.47 8.99 29.26
N GLY A 332 -1.37 9.16 29.99
CA GLY A 332 -0.53 10.37 29.91
C GLY A 332 0.09 10.60 28.52
N ARG A 333 0.58 9.54 27.87
CA ARG A 333 1.13 9.61 26.51
C ARG A 333 0.07 9.91 25.46
N ALA A 334 -1.16 9.40 25.60
CA ALA A 334 -2.29 9.75 24.74
C ALA A 334 -2.71 11.22 24.90
N TYR A 335 -2.73 11.75 26.12
CA TYR A 335 -2.97 13.18 26.38
C TYR A 335 -1.92 14.07 25.68
N LEU A 336 -0.63 13.73 25.81
CA LEU A 336 0.44 14.46 25.11
C LEU A 336 0.26 14.41 23.59
N PHE A 337 0.02 13.22 23.02
CA PHE A 337 -0.20 13.04 21.59
C PHE A 337 -1.34 13.92 21.05
N LEU A 338 -2.54 13.81 21.65
CA LEU A 338 -3.73 14.54 21.21
C LEU A 338 -3.53 16.06 21.33
N THR A 339 -2.94 16.54 22.43
CA THR A 339 -2.73 17.98 22.63
C THR A 339 -1.62 18.54 21.74
N GLN A 340 -0.60 17.75 21.38
CA GLN A 340 0.44 18.13 20.42
C GLN A 340 -0.05 18.13 18.97
N LEU A 341 -1.05 17.30 18.61
CA LEU A 341 -1.75 17.41 17.32
C LEU A 341 -2.53 18.73 17.17
N GLY A 342 -2.93 19.36 18.29
CA GLY A 342 -3.79 20.55 18.32
C GLY A 342 -5.18 20.35 18.92
N ILE A 343 -5.44 19.24 19.62
CA ILE A 343 -6.69 19.08 20.37
C ILE A 343 -6.66 19.97 21.62
N ASP A 344 -7.64 20.88 21.70
CA ASP A 344 -7.96 21.72 22.86
C ASP A 344 -7.97 20.92 24.19
N LYS A 345 -7.25 21.43 25.18
CA LYS A 345 -7.01 20.85 26.52
C LYS A 345 -8.19 20.95 27.48
N ASP A 346 -9.14 21.84 27.22
CA ASP A 346 -10.37 21.97 28.02
C ASP A 346 -11.53 21.15 27.42
N ARG A 347 -11.37 20.68 26.18
CA ARG A 347 -12.34 19.83 25.44
C ARG A 347 -11.84 18.40 25.21
N LEU A 348 -10.90 17.95 26.04
CA LEU A 348 -10.36 16.59 26.09
C LEU A 348 -10.48 16.07 27.53
N ARG A 349 -11.09 14.90 27.70
CA ARG A 349 -11.19 14.21 29.00
C ARG A 349 -10.90 12.72 28.87
N PHE A 350 -10.55 12.08 29.99
CA PHE A 350 -10.42 10.63 30.09
C PHE A 350 -11.55 10.07 30.95
N ARG A 351 -12.41 9.23 30.37
CA ARG A 351 -13.59 8.65 31.04
C ARG A 351 -13.37 7.17 31.32
N GLN A 352 -13.53 6.76 32.57
CA GLN A 352 -13.43 5.35 32.96
C GLN A 352 -14.72 4.60 32.57
N HIS A 353 -14.63 3.37 32.07
CA HIS A 353 -15.82 2.55 31.79
C HIS A 353 -16.59 2.21 33.06
N LEU A 354 -17.92 2.21 33.00
CA LEU A 354 -18.79 1.68 34.05
C LEU A 354 -18.67 0.14 34.13
N ALA A 355 -19.06 -0.45 35.26
CA ALA A 355 -18.87 -1.88 35.51
C ALA A 355 -19.67 -2.81 34.55
N ASN A 356 -20.72 -2.29 33.90
CA ASN A 356 -21.48 -2.97 32.84
C ASN A 356 -21.05 -2.58 31.42
N GLU A 357 -20.37 -1.44 31.23
CA GLU A 357 -19.73 -1.07 29.95
C GLU A 357 -18.44 -1.85 29.70
N MET A 358 -17.74 -2.26 30.78
CA MET A 358 -16.49 -3.03 30.69
C MET A 358 -16.68 -4.35 29.94
N ALA A 359 -15.91 -4.54 28.87
CA ALA A 359 -15.80 -5.83 28.19
C ALA A 359 -15.43 -6.94 29.18
N HIS A 360 -15.97 -8.15 28.99
CA HIS A 360 -15.91 -9.29 29.93
C HIS A 360 -14.50 -9.86 30.23
N TYR A 361 -13.46 -9.21 29.71
CA TYR A 361 -12.04 -9.54 29.88
C TYR A 361 -11.19 -8.38 30.44
N ALA A 362 -11.73 -7.15 30.49
CA ALA A 362 -10.99 -5.98 30.93
C ALA A 362 -10.91 -5.91 32.47
N ALA A 363 -9.75 -5.51 33.00
CA ALA A 363 -9.57 -5.22 34.42
C ALA A 363 -9.84 -3.75 34.76
N ASP A 364 -9.49 -2.84 33.85
CA ASP A 364 -9.85 -1.42 33.86
C ASP A 364 -9.84 -0.90 32.41
N CYS A 365 -10.55 0.19 32.12
CA CYS A 365 -10.64 0.75 30.77
C CYS A 365 -10.99 2.25 30.80
N TRP A 366 -10.28 3.04 29.98
CA TRP A 366 -10.40 4.49 29.91
C TRP A 366 -10.49 4.99 28.47
N ASP A 367 -11.53 5.75 28.15
CA ASP A 367 -11.71 6.42 26.87
C ASP A 367 -11.13 7.83 26.90
N ALA A 368 -10.24 8.17 25.97
CA ALA A 368 -9.91 9.56 25.64
C ALA A 368 -11.05 10.14 24.79
N GLU A 369 -11.92 10.92 25.42
CA GLU A 369 -13.08 11.55 24.78
C GLU A 369 -12.78 13.01 24.44
N ILE A 370 -13.14 13.41 23.22
CA ILE A 370 -12.99 14.79 22.72
C ILE A 370 -14.39 15.39 22.49
N GLU A 371 -14.67 16.58 23.03
CA GLU A 371 -15.96 17.26 22.82
C GLU A 371 -16.00 17.97 21.45
N CYS A 372 -16.79 17.45 20.52
CA CYS A 372 -17.09 18.06 19.22
C CYS A 372 -18.54 18.61 19.18
N SER A 373 -18.98 19.11 18.02
CA SER A 373 -20.36 19.58 17.79
C SER A 373 -21.44 18.51 17.95
N TYR A 374 -21.07 17.23 18.03
CA TYR A 374 -21.94 16.10 18.38
C TYR A 374 -21.86 15.70 19.88
N GLY A 375 -21.09 16.41 20.69
CA GLY A 375 -20.80 16.08 22.09
C GLY A 375 -19.46 15.36 22.27
N TRP A 376 -19.27 14.73 23.44
CA TRP A 376 -18.09 13.93 23.77
C TRP A 376 -18.04 12.65 22.93
N ILE A 377 -16.93 12.43 22.24
CA ILE A 377 -16.70 11.26 21.37
C ILE A 377 -15.41 10.56 21.78
N GLU A 378 -15.52 9.28 22.13
CA GLU A 378 -14.42 8.33 22.32
C GLU A 378 -13.52 8.32 21.07
N CYS A 379 -12.25 8.68 21.23
CA CYS A 379 -11.28 8.80 20.14
C CYS A 379 -10.02 7.93 20.33
N VAL A 380 -9.74 7.52 21.57
CA VAL A 380 -8.74 6.50 21.92
C VAL A 380 -9.34 5.64 23.04
N GLY A 381 -9.44 4.33 22.86
CA GLY A 381 -9.70 3.40 23.96
C GLY A 381 -8.38 2.96 24.60
N ILE A 382 -8.32 2.86 25.93
CA ILE A 382 -7.12 2.42 26.66
C ILE A 382 -7.53 1.37 27.70
N ALA A 383 -7.35 0.10 27.35
CA ALA A 383 -7.89 -1.05 28.11
C ALA A 383 -6.80 -1.94 28.71
N ASP A 384 -7.00 -2.41 29.94
CA ASP A 384 -6.22 -3.52 30.52
C ASP A 384 -6.94 -4.84 30.19
N ARG A 385 -6.65 -5.44 29.03
CA ARG A 385 -7.27 -6.68 28.52
C ARG A 385 -6.85 -7.94 29.32
N SER A 386 -6.05 -7.77 30.38
CA SER A 386 -5.50 -8.86 31.18
C SER A 386 -4.81 -9.91 30.28
N ALA A 387 -4.92 -11.20 30.61
CA ALA A 387 -4.33 -12.29 29.83
C ALA A 387 -5.34 -12.97 28.88
N TYR A 388 -6.46 -12.33 28.54
CA TYR A 388 -7.59 -12.99 27.88
C TYR A 388 -7.30 -13.46 26.46
N ASP A 389 -6.90 -12.57 25.55
CA ASP A 389 -6.72 -12.90 24.14
C ASP A 389 -5.68 -13.99 23.91
N LEU A 390 -4.54 -13.92 24.62
CA LEU A 390 -3.49 -14.94 24.53
C LEU A 390 -3.94 -16.31 25.08
N ARG A 391 -4.81 -16.35 26.11
CA ARG A 391 -5.44 -17.60 26.57
C ARG A 391 -6.43 -18.14 25.54
N ALA A 392 -7.34 -17.29 25.05
CA ALA A 392 -8.35 -17.68 24.09
C ALA A 392 -7.74 -18.24 22.78
N HIS A 393 -6.66 -17.64 22.28
CA HIS A 393 -5.89 -18.17 21.16
C HIS A 393 -5.10 -19.43 21.52
N THR A 394 -4.55 -19.54 22.74
CA THR A 394 -3.90 -20.78 23.21
C THR A 394 -4.89 -21.95 23.23
N ASP A 395 -6.04 -21.77 23.88
CA ASP A 395 -7.07 -22.79 24.04
C ASP A 395 -7.67 -23.22 22.69
N LYS A 396 -7.77 -22.29 21.73
CA LYS A 396 -8.33 -22.57 20.40
C LYS A 396 -7.33 -23.19 19.42
N SER A 397 -6.04 -22.85 19.52
CA SER A 397 -5.00 -23.33 18.60
C SER A 397 -4.21 -24.54 19.12
N GLY A 398 -4.18 -24.75 20.44
CA GLY A 398 -3.26 -25.69 21.09
C GLY A 398 -1.80 -25.22 21.16
N VAL A 399 -1.50 -23.98 20.73
CA VAL A 399 -0.15 -23.40 20.77
C VAL A 399 -0.02 -22.50 22.02
N PRO A 400 0.89 -22.79 22.97
CA PRO A 400 1.01 -22.00 24.19
C PRO A 400 1.60 -20.62 23.93
N LEU A 401 0.78 -19.58 24.09
CA LEU A 401 1.19 -18.18 24.05
C LEU A 401 1.55 -17.71 25.46
N VAL A 402 2.77 -18.04 25.88
CA VAL A 402 3.29 -17.80 27.24
C VAL A 402 4.68 -17.17 27.21
N ALA A 403 5.00 -16.42 28.26
CA ALA A 403 6.33 -15.88 28.54
C ALA A 403 7.05 -16.70 29.62
N HIS A 404 8.37 -16.52 29.68
CA HIS A 404 9.28 -17.19 30.60
C HIS A 404 10.11 -16.17 31.39
N GLU A 405 10.04 -16.25 32.72
CA GLU A 405 10.89 -15.47 33.64
C GLU A 405 11.85 -16.45 34.32
N LYS A 406 13.17 -16.27 34.17
CA LYS A 406 14.17 -17.13 34.81
C LYS A 406 14.42 -16.65 36.23
N PHE A 407 14.26 -17.55 37.21
CA PHE A 407 14.64 -17.23 38.58
C PHE A 407 16.17 -17.17 38.72
N THR A 408 16.66 -16.26 39.55
CA THR A 408 18.08 -16.16 39.93
C THR A 408 18.55 -17.41 40.68
N GLU A 409 17.69 -18.00 41.51
CA GLU A 409 17.91 -19.28 42.19
C GLU A 409 16.71 -20.24 41.96
N PRO A 410 16.92 -21.56 41.78
CA PRO A 410 15.82 -22.48 41.51
C PRO A 410 14.91 -22.68 42.72
N ARG A 411 13.63 -22.32 42.60
CA ARG A 411 12.63 -22.47 43.68
C ARG A 411 12.22 -23.93 43.82
N GLU A 412 12.20 -24.47 45.05
CA GLU A 412 11.57 -25.77 45.34
C GLU A 412 10.06 -25.58 45.56
N VAL A 413 9.25 -26.14 44.67
CA VAL A 413 7.78 -26.08 44.73
C VAL A 413 7.24 -27.49 44.93
N GLU A 414 6.34 -27.69 45.90
CA GLU A 414 5.55 -28.93 45.99
C GLU A 414 4.40 -28.88 44.99
N LYS A 415 4.54 -29.57 43.86
CA LYS A 415 3.45 -29.75 42.91
C LYS A 415 2.70 -31.04 43.20
N LEU A 416 1.38 -30.96 43.15
CA LEU A 416 0.53 -32.14 43.10
C LEU A 416 0.80 -32.91 41.79
N VAL A 417 0.92 -34.23 41.91
CA VAL A 417 1.08 -35.14 40.79
C VAL A 417 -0.02 -36.20 40.91
N ILE A 418 -1.00 -36.09 40.02
CA ILE A 418 -2.02 -37.10 39.74
C ILE A 418 -1.48 -37.95 38.59
N ALA A 419 -1.42 -39.27 38.77
CA ALA A 419 -0.90 -40.21 37.79
C ALA A 419 -1.91 -41.34 37.55
N PRO A 420 -2.77 -41.24 36.53
CA PRO A 420 -3.74 -42.29 36.19
C PRO A 420 -3.03 -43.50 35.58
N VAL A 421 -3.33 -44.69 36.12
CA VAL A 421 -2.74 -45.95 35.68
C VAL A 421 -3.48 -46.43 34.42
N LYS A 422 -3.04 -45.93 33.26
CA LYS A 422 -3.73 -46.06 31.97
C LYS A 422 -4.04 -47.53 31.58
N LYS A 423 -3.26 -48.51 32.06
CA LYS A 423 -3.54 -49.95 31.89
C LYS A 423 -4.82 -50.38 32.62
N GLU A 424 -4.93 -50.08 33.91
CA GLU A 424 -6.07 -50.49 34.75
C GLU A 424 -7.34 -49.73 34.36
N LEU A 425 -7.22 -48.44 34.03
CA LEU A 425 -8.32 -47.63 33.50
C LEU A 425 -8.81 -48.13 32.12
N GLY A 426 -7.92 -48.63 31.27
CA GLY A 426 -8.28 -49.25 29.99
C GLY A 426 -9.04 -50.57 30.16
N LEU A 427 -8.64 -51.40 31.13
CA LEU A 427 -9.36 -52.63 31.48
C LEU A 427 -10.76 -52.35 32.05
N ALA A 428 -10.88 -51.33 32.91
CA ALA A 428 -12.15 -50.97 33.56
C ALA A 428 -13.13 -50.22 32.63
N PHE A 429 -12.66 -49.23 31.87
CA PHE A 429 -13.52 -48.28 31.15
C PHE A 429 -13.46 -48.38 29.62
N LYS A 430 -12.54 -49.19 29.07
CA LYS A 430 -12.45 -49.49 27.62
C LYS A 430 -12.53 -48.23 26.76
N GLY A 431 -13.55 -48.10 25.90
CA GLY A 431 -13.72 -46.93 25.01
C GLY A 431 -13.88 -45.59 25.73
N SER A 432 -14.33 -45.58 26.99
CA SER A 432 -14.45 -44.36 27.80
C SER A 432 -13.16 -43.98 28.55
N GLN A 433 -12.10 -44.80 28.48
CA GLN A 433 -10.84 -44.60 29.21
C GLN A 433 -10.28 -43.18 29.05
N LYS A 434 -10.26 -42.65 27.81
CA LYS A 434 -9.67 -41.33 27.52
C LYS A 434 -10.31 -40.23 28.36
N MET A 435 -11.65 -40.20 28.41
CA MET A 435 -12.43 -39.17 29.10
C MET A 435 -12.31 -39.29 30.63
N VAL A 436 -12.13 -40.51 31.16
CA VAL A 436 -11.86 -40.74 32.59
C VAL A 436 -10.44 -40.29 32.96
N VAL A 437 -9.45 -40.55 32.10
CA VAL A 437 -8.05 -40.09 32.28
C VAL A 437 -7.99 -38.55 32.25
N GLU A 438 -8.62 -37.92 31.27
CA GLU A 438 -8.65 -36.45 31.14
C GLU A 438 -9.33 -35.77 32.33
N ALA A 439 -10.44 -36.32 32.83
CA ALA A 439 -11.12 -35.79 34.02
C ALA A 439 -10.30 -35.98 35.31
N LEU A 440 -9.53 -37.07 35.45
CA LEU A 440 -8.62 -37.27 36.58
C LEU A 440 -7.39 -36.35 36.49
N GLU A 441 -6.83 -36.13 35.29
CA GLU A 441 -5.68 -35.24 35.08
C GLU A 441 -6.05 -33.74 35.24
N ALA A 442 -7.34 -33.40 35.30
CA ALA A 442 -7.87 -32.03 35.40
C ALA A 442 -8.44 -31.63 36.78
N MET A 443 -8.40 -32.50 37.81
CA MET A 443 -8.90 -32.17 39.16
C MET A 443 -8.09 -31.06 39.84
N ASP A 444 -8.74 -30.24 40.65
CA ASP A 444 -8.02 -29.27 41.50
C ASP A 444 -7.30 -29.93 42.70
N GLU A 445 -6.47 -29.17 43.43
CA GLU A 445 -5.69 -29.73 44.54
C GLU A 445 -6.56 -30.26 45.69
N LYS A 446 -7.70 -29.62 45.95
CA LYS A 446 -8.63 -30.01 47.00
C LYS A 446 -9.41 -31.26 46.58
N GLU A 447 -9.99 -31.27 45.38
CA GLU A 447 -10.69 -32.42 44.81
C GLU A 447 -9.81 -33.68 44.78
N ALA A 448 -8.57 -33.54 44.31
CA ALA A 448 -7.63 -34.65 44.24
C ALA A 448 -7.23 -35.18 45.64
N MET A 449 -7.10 -34.30 46.63
CA MET A 449 -6.80 -34.70 48.01
C MET A 449 -8.01 -35.32 48.74
N GLU A 450 -9.23 -34.87 48.46
CA GLU A 450 -10.47 -35.50 48.94
C GLU A 450 -10.70 -36.88 48.29
N LEU A 451 -10.47 -37.00 46.98
CA LEU A 451 -10.50 -38.29 46.28
C LEU A 451 -9.43 -39.24 46.85
N LYS A 452 -8.21 -38.75 47.06
CA LYS A 452 -7.12 -39.52 47.68
C LYS A 452 -7.52 -40.05 49.06
N ALA A 453 -7.99 -39.19 49.96
CA ALA A 453 -8.40 -39.61 51.30
C ALA A 453 -9.52 -40.65 51.26
N THR A 454 -10.45 -40.54 50.30
CA THR A 454 -11.52 -41.52 50.08
C THR A 454 -10.97 -42.87 49.59
N LEU A 455 -10.03 -42.86 48.63
CA LEU A 455 -9.36 -44.06 48.10
C LEU A 455 -8.50 -44.75 49.16
N GLU A 456 -7.81 -44.00 50.03
CA GLU A 456 -7.02 -44.53 51.13
C GLU A 456 -7.90 -45.12 52.25
N ALA A 457 -9.08 -44.54 52.51
CA ALA A 457 -9.99 -45.01 53.55
C ALA A 457 -10.90 -46.19 53.11
N LYS A 458 -11.23 -46.31 51.82
CA LYS A 458 -12.22 -47.29 51.32
C LYS A 458 -11.73 -48.21 50.19
N GLY A 459 -10.56 -47.94 49.61
CA GLY A 459 -10.03 -48.67 48.44
C GLY A 459 -10.70 -48.32 47.11
N GLU A 460 -11.90 -47.73 47.13
CA GLU A 460 -12.62 -47.25 45.95
C GLU A 460 -13.46 -45.99 46.24
N ALA A 461 -13.71 -45.19 45.21
CA ALA A 461 -14.35 -43.87 45.32
C ALA A 461 -15.18 -43.52 44.07
N SER A 462 -16.38 -42.99 44.30
CA SER A 462 -17.26 -42.46 43.25
C SER A 462 -16.76 -41.12 42.74
N PHE A 463 -16.42 -41.04 41.45
CA PHE A 463 -15.90 -39.85 40.78
C PHE A 463 -16.83 -39.45 39.62
N ARG A 464 -17.21 -38.16 39.51
CA ARG A 464 -18.10 -37.67 38.45
C ARG A 464 -17.30 -37.19 37.25
N VAL A 465 -17.41 -37.89 36.12
CA VAL A 465 -16.79 -37.47 34.86
C VAL A 465 -17.79 -36.62 34.08
N CYS A 466 -17.61 -35.30 34.17
CA CYS A 466 -18.54 -34.33 33.56
C CYS A 466 -18.71 -34.53 32.05
N THR A 467 -17.64 -34.86 31.33
CA THR A 467 -17.67 -35.14 29.87
C THR A 467 -18.44 -36.41 29.49
N LEU A 468 -18.74 -37.30 30.45
CA LEU A 468 -19.57 -38.49 30.27
C LEU A 468 -20.96 -38.35 30.92
N GLU A 469 -21.22 -37.22 31.59
CA GLU A 469 -22.36 -36.95 32.48
C GLU A 469 -22.62 -38.04 33.54
N LYS A 470 -21.60 -38.84 33.89
CA LYS A 470 -21.74 -40.08 34.67
C LYS A 470 -20.74 -40.16 35.82
N THR A 471 -21.20 -40.75 36.91
CA THR A 471 -20.35 -41.16 38.03
C THR A 471 -19.75 -42.53 37.73
N VAL A 472 -18.42 -42.61 37.78
CA VAL A 472 -17.64 -43.85 37.65
C VAL A 472 -17.03 -44.21 39.01
N ASN A 473 -16.73 -45.49 39.23
CA ASN A 473 -16.08 -45.95 40.46
C ASN A 473 -14.57 -46.14 40.21
N ILE A 474 -13.75 -45.29 40.80
CA ILE A 474 -12.28 -45.32 40.70
C ILE A 474 -11.72 -46.14 41.86
N LYS A 475 -10.76 -47.03 41.58
CA LYS A 475 -10.09 -47.85 42.60
C LYS A 475 -8.69 -47.36 42.90
N SER A 476 -8.17 -47.69 44.08
CA SER A 476 -6.83 -47.26 44.54
C SER A 476 -5.67 -47.72 43.64
N ASN A 477 -5.86 -48.75 42.81
CA ASN A 477 -4.88 -49.18 41.80
C ASN A 477 -4.99 -48.41 40.45
N MET A 478 -6.00 -47.54 40.28
CA MET A 478 -6.28 -46.84 39.01
C MET A 478 -5.68 -45.44 38.94
N VAL A 479 -5.36 -44.80 40.07
CA VAL A 479 -4.75 -43.47 40.12
C VAL A 479 -3.85 -43.31 41.34
N SER A 480 -2.67 -42.72 41.15
CA SER A 480 -1.77 -42.35 42.25
C SER A 480 -1.77 -40.84 42.44
N ILE A 481 -1.94 -40.36 43.68
CA ILE A 481 -2.03 -38.94 44.01
C ILE A 481 -0.99 -38.61 45.09
N SER A 482 -0.04 -37.72 44.74
CA SER A 482 1.12 -37.41 45.57
C SER A 482 1.58 -35.96 45.39
N LYS A 483 1.99 -35.28 46.47
CA LYS A 483 2.80 -34.05 46.35
C LYS A 483 4.25 -34.43 46.12
N LYS A 484 4.91 -33.77 45.17
CA LYS A 484 6.35 -33.97 44.89
C LYS A 484 7.06 -32.62 44.84
N LYS A 485 8.16 -32.51 45.57
CA LYS A 485 9.09 -31.38 45.48
C LYS A 485 9.75 -31.38 44.10
N LYS A 486 9.62 -30.29 43.37
CA LYS A 486 10.22 -30.05 42.06
C LYS A 486 11.01 -28.74 42.12
N LYS A 487 12.25 -28.75 41.63
CA LYS A 487 12.99 -27.52 41.38
C LYS A 487 12.50 -26.90 40.07
N GLU A 488 12.02 -25.67 40.15
CA GLU A 488 11.62 -24.90 38.98
C GLU A 488 12.63 -23.76 38.78
N HIS A 489 13.21 -23.71 37.57
CA HIS A 489 14.26 -22.74 37.20
C HIS A 489 13.69 -21.47 36.53
N GLN A 490 12.39 -21.48 36.21
CA GLN A 490 11.68 -20.37 35.58
C GLN A 490 10.19 -20.40 35.92
N ARG A 491 9.58 -19.22 36.04
CA ARG A 491 8.12 -19.02 36.00
C ARG A 491 7.66 -19.09 34.54
N VAL A 492 6.45 -19.61 34.32
CA VAL A 492 5.81 -19.67 33.00
C VAL A 492 4.39 -19.15 33.17
N PHE A 493 4.04 -18.11 32.42
CA PHE A 493 2.75 -17.42 32.57
C PHE A 493 2.28 -16.84 31.24
N THR A 494 0.97 -16.61 31.09
CA THR A 494 0.44 -15.79 29.99
C THR A 494 0.57 -14.31 30.39
N PRO A 495 1.22 -13.46 29.57
CA PRO A 495 1.33 -12.03 29.84
C PRO A 495 -0.03 -11.34 30.00
N SER A 496 -0.04 -10.22 30.71
CA SER A 496 -1.13 -9.25 30.64
C SER A 496 -0.91 -8.31 29.44
N VAL A 497 -1.98 -7.75 28.90
CA VAL A 497 -1.93 -6.78 27.80
C VAL A 497 -2.58 -5.46 28.23
N ILE A 498 -1.89 -4.34 27.99
CA ILE A 498 -2.50 -3.00 27.95
C ILE A 498 -2.63 -2.60 26.48
N GLU A 499 -3.84 -2.25 26.05
CA GLU A 499 -4.18 -1.88 24.67
C GLU A 499 -4.62 -0.41 24.56
N PRO A 500 -3.75 0.47 24.04
CA PRO A 500 -4.15 1.77 23.47
C PRO A 500 -4.58 1.64 21.99
N SER A 501 -5.88 1.76 21.71
CA SER A 501 -6.47 1.74 20.36
C SER A 501 -6.92 3.14 19.91
N PHE A 502 -6.34 3.68 18.83
CA PHE A 502 -6.56 5.05 18.36
C PHE A 502 -7.48 5.11 17.13
N GLY A 503 -8.65 5.74 17.29
CA GLY A 503 -9.61 6.01 16.22
C GLY A 503 -9.18 7.18 15.33
N ILE A 504 -8.17 6.98 14.47
CA ILE A 504 -7.52 8.04 13.67
C ILE A 504 -8.52 8.92 12.89
N GLY A 505 -9.60 8.33 12.33
CA GLY A 505 -10.65 9.08 11.64
C GLY A 505 -11.45 10.03 12.55
N ARG A 506 -11.68 9.63 13.81
CA ARG A 506 -12.36 10.46 14.82
C ARG A 506 -11.45 11.60 15.29
N ILE A 507 -10.20 11.27 15.63
CA ILE A 507 -9.17 12.25 16.04
C ILE A 507 -9.02 13.35 14.99
N ILE A 508 -8.95 12.98 13.70
CA ILE A 508 -8.86 13.93 12.58
C ILE A 508 -10.12 14.81 12.46
N TYR A 509 -11.31 14.28 12.69
CA TYR A 509 -12.55 15.07 12.66
C TYR A 509 -12.59 16.11 13.79
N CYS A 510 -12.27 15.70 15.03
CA CYS A 510 -12.23 16.61 16.17
C CYS A 510 -11.12 17.67 16.00
N LEU A 511 -9.97 17.30 15.44
CA LEU A 511 -8.91 18.24 15.04
C LEU A 511 -9.38 19.26 14.01
N TYR A 512 -10.20 18.87 13.02
CA TYR A 512 -10.80 19.82 12.08
C TYR A 512 -11.69 20.84 12.80
N GLU A 513 -12.59 20.40 13.68
CA GLU A 513 -13.45 21.32 14.43
C GLU A 513 -12.67 22.22 15.39
N HIS A 514 -11.71 21.68 16.15
CA HIS A 514 -10.94 22.45 17.13
C HIS A 514 -9.99 23.45 16.45
N SER A 515 -9.63 23.20 15.19
CA SER A 515 -8.90 24.16 14.36
C SER A 515 -9.79 25.19 13.66
N PHE A 516 -11.11 24.97 13.53
CA PHE A 516 -11.93 25.82 12.66
C PHE A 516 -12.39 27.11 13.34
N TYR A 517 -12.16 28.25 12.67
CA TYR A 517 -12.69 29.53 13.09
C TYR A 517 -13.01 30.44 11.89
N THR A 518 -13.74 31.53 12.14
CA THR A 518 -14.06 32.55 11.14
C THR A 518 -13.52 33.92 11.56
N ARG A 519 -13.26 34.79 10.59
CA ARG A 519 -12.80 36.16 10.83
C ARG A 519 -13.24 37.13 9.73
N PRO A 520 -13.51 38.41 10.04
CA PRO A 520 -13.89 39.38 9.02
C PRO A 520 -12.79 39.61 7.98
N SER A 521 -13.23 39.96 6.77
CA SER A 521 -12.43 40.54 5.69
C SER A 521 -11.86 41.90 6.10
N ARG A 522 -11.00 42.49 5.26
CA ARG A 522 -10.41 43.82 5.53
C ARG A 522 -11.48 44.92 5.50
N ASP A 523 -12.48 44.74 4.66
CA ASP A 523 -13.48 45.74 4.31
C ASP A 523 -14.78 45.55 5.12
N GLY A 524 -14.90 44.43 5.85
CA GLY A 524 -15.99 44.11 6.78
C GLY A 524 -17.08 43.21 6.19
N ASP A 525 -17.26 43.23 4.87
CA ASP A 525 -18.42 42.65 4.17
C ASP A 525 -18.47 41.10 4.11
N GLU A 526 -17.35 40.41 4.33
CA GLU A 526 -17.26 38.95 4.19
C GLU A 526 -16.66 38.29 5.45
N GLN A 527 -17.19 37.12 5.84
CA GLN A 527 -16.55 36.24 6.82
C GLN A 527 -15.66 35.22 6.12
N LEU A 528 -14.41 35.12 6.57
CA LEU A 528 -13.37 34.27 6.01
C LEU A 528 -13.14 33.07 6.95
N ASN A 529 -13.35 31.86 6.42
CA ASN A 529 -13.14 30.61 7.14
C ASN A 529 -11.64 30.26 7.21
N VAL A 530 -11.19 29.69 8.33
CA VAL A 530 -9.79 29.32 8.58
C VAL A 530 -9.72 28.01 9.36
N PHE A 531 -8.72 27.17 9.06
CA PHE A 531 -8.26 26.11 9.96
C PHE A 531 -6.92 26.48 10.60
N GLY A 532 -6.92 26.72 11.91
CA GLY A 532 -5.77 26.99 12.78
C GLY A 532 -4.82 25.80 13.01
N PHE A 533 -4.67 24.88 12.05
CA PHE A 533 -3.84 23.68 12.22
C PHE A 533 -2.42 24.00 12.73
N PRO A 534 -1.92 23.31 13.77
CA PRO A 534 -0.51 23.34 14.11
C PRO A 534 0.37 22.96 12.91
N PRO A 535 1.60 23.51 12.79
CA PRO A 535 2.48 23.22 11.66
C PRO A 535 2.80 21.72 11.48
N LEU A 536 2.81 20.97 12.58
CA LEU A 536 2.92 19.51 12.63
C LEU A 536 1.89 18.81 11.72
N VAL A 537 0.60 19.11 11.90
CA VAL A 537 -0.50 18.40 11.21
C VAL A 537 -0.92 19.04 9.90
N ALA A 538 -0.65 20.34 9.70
CA ALA A 538 -1.14 21.09 8.53
C ALA A 538 -0.75 20.44 7.19
N PRO A 539 -1.69 20.32 6.22
CA PRO A 539 -1.52 19.46 5.04
C PRO A 539 -0.43 19.92 4.08
N ILE A 540 -0.25 21.23 3.96
CA ILE A 540 0.87 21.85 3.27
C ILE A 540 1.55 22.77 4.29
N LYS A 541 2.88 22.80 4.34
CA LYS A 541 3.61 23.64 5.30
C LYS A 541 3.80 25.07 4.76
N CYS A 542 3.88 25.22 3.45
CA CYS A 542 4.03 26.50 2.78
C CYS A 542 3.15 26.58 1.52
N THR A 543 3.05 27.75 0.90
CA THR A 543 2.74 27.92 -0.52
C THR A 543 3.58 29.11 -1.03
N VAL A 544 3.53 29.50 -2.30
CA VAL A 544 4.33 30.63 -2.85
C VAL A 544 3.50 31.39 -3.90
N PHE A 545 3.52 32.72 -3.85
CA PHE A 545 2.83 33.62 -4.78
C PHE A 545 3.81 34.58 -5.44
N PRO A 546 3.85 34.72 -6.78
CA PRO A 546 4.32 35.95 -7.40
C PRO A 546 3.25 37.04 -7.19
N LEU A 547 3.64 38.23 -6.70
CA LEU A 547 2.71 39.32 -6.39
C LEU A 547 1.96 39.78 -7.64
N VAL A 548 2.70 39.93 -8.75
CA VAL A 548 2.21 40.14 -10.11
C VAL A 548 2.70 39.01 -11.01
N GLN A 549 1.97 38.70 -12.08
CA GLN A 549 2.42 37.75 -13.09
C GLN A 549 3.56 38.38 -13.91
N ASN A 550 4.80 37.99 -13.60
CA ASN A 550 6.04 38.39 -14.25
C ASN A 550 7.02 37.21 -14.15
N GLU A 551 7.63 36.84 -15.27
CA GLU A 551 8.62 35.77 -15.38
C GLU A 551 9.75 35.86 -14.34
N GLN A 552 10.21 37.09 -14.01
CA GLN A 552 11.22 37.34 -12.97
C GLN A 552 10.75 36.83 -11.58
N PHE A 553 9.54 37.21 -11.17
CA PHE A 553 8.99 36.81 -9.87
C PHE A 553 8.57 35.33 -9.87
N GLU A 554 8.24 34.77 -11.04
CA GLU A 554 7.98 33.33 -11.19
C GLU A 554 9.26 32.49 -11.17
N GLU A 555 10.40 32.95 -11.67
CA GLU A 555 11.69 32.28 -11.46
C GLU A 555 12.14 32.37 -9.99
N VAL A 556 11.94 33.52 -9.34
CA VAL A 556 12.22 33.67 -7.90
C VAL A 556 11.31 32.73 -7.09
N ALA A 557 10.02 32.63 -7.41
CA ALA A 557 9.10 31.66 -6.81
C ALA A 557 9.55 30.20 -7.06
N ARG A 558 10.11 29.89 -8.24
CA ARG A 558 10.69 28.58 -8.57
C ARG A 558 12.01 28.31 -7.83
N ARG A 559 12.88 29.32 -7.60
CA ARG A 559 14.08 29.23 -6.75
C ARG A 559 13.71 28.95 -5.29
N ILE A 560 12.66 29.61 -4.80
CA ILE A 560 12.09 29.37 -3.47
C ILE A 560 11.53 27.95 -3.38
N ALA A 561 10.70 27.52 -4.33
CA ALA A 561 10.16 26.17 -4.41
C ALA A 561 11.26 25.09 -4.35
N ARG A 562 12.29 25.17 -5.20
CA ARG A 562 13.46 24.28 -5.16
C ARG A 562 14.11 24.26 -3.76
N SER A 563 14.24 25.43 -3.12
CA SER A 563 14.82 25.57 -1.78
C SER A 563 13.96 24.95 -0.67
N LEU A 564 12.63 24.91 -0.82
CA LEU A 564 11.70 24.26 0.10
C LEU A 564 11.75 22.73 -0.05
N THR A 565 11.77 22.22 -1.30
CA THR A 565 11.96 20.78 -1.58
C THR A 565 13.25 20.26 -0.94
N ALA A 566 14.36 20.99 -1.11
CA ALA A 566 15.68 20.60 -0.64
C ALA A 566 15.81 20.49 0.90
N VAL A 567 14.84 20.99 1.67
CA VAL A 567 14.79 20.87 3.14
C VAL A 567 13.59 20.07 3.65
N GLY A 568 12.90 19.33 2.77
CA GLY A 568 11.81 18.41 3.13
C GLY A 568 10.46 19.08 3.41
N ILE A 569 10.24 20.31 2.92
CA ILE A 569 9.04 21.09 3.21
C ILE A 569 8.00 20.94 2.11
N THR A 570 6.77 20.57 2.47
CA THR A 570 5.65 20.57 1.52
C THR A 570 5.19 22.00 1.21
N TYR A 571 5.06 22.31 -0.08
CA TYR A 571 4.58 23.60 -0.56
C TYR A 571 3.70 23.44 -1.81
N LYS A 572 3.03 24.52 -2.21
CA LYS A 572 2.35 24.68 -3.50
C LYS A 572 2.71 26.06 -4.08
N ILE A 573 2.77 26.22 -5.39
CA ILE A 573 2.85 27.56 -6.02
C ILE A 573 1.44 27.93 -6.49
N ASP A 574 1.07 29.21 -6.36
CA ASP A 574 -0.23 29.72 -6.82
C ASP A 574 -0.05 31.02 -7.62
N ILE A 575 0.16 30.81 -8.92
CA ILE A 575 0.35 31.85 -9.94
C ILE A 575 -0.98 32.41 -10.48
N THR A 576 -2.12 32.13 -9.84
CA THR A 576 -3.42 32.61 -10.34
C THR A 576 -3.49 34.13 -10.29
N GLY A 577 -4.00 34.75 -11.37
CA GLY A 577 -4.08 36.21 -11.54
C GLY A 577 -5.11 36.92 -10.64
N THR A 578 -5.52 36.30 -9.53
CA THR A 578 -6.39 36.91 -8.53
C THR A 578 -5.58 37.83 -7.60
N SER A 579 -6.24 38.87 -7.08
CA SER A 579 -5.61 39.85 -6.17
C SER A 579 -4.92 39.17 -4.99
N ILE A 580 -3.87 39.77 -4.41
CA ILE A 580 -3.18 39.17 -3.27
C ILE A 580 -4.10 39.01 -2.04
N GLY A 581 -5.14 39.84 -1.92
CA GLY A 581 -6.27 39.61 -0.99
C GLY A 581 -7.00 38.32 -1.30
N LYS A 582 -7.43 38.10 -2.56
CA LYS A 582 -7.85 36.79 -3.10
C LYS A 582 -6.70 35.81 -3.38
N ARG A 583 -5.57 36.03 -2.70
CA ARG A 583 -4.53 35.07 -2.36
C ARG A 583 -4.06 35.20 -0.88
N TYR A 584 -4.93 35.66 0.07
CA TYR A 584 -4.82 35.61 1.56
C TYR A 584 -5.77 34.71 2.43
N ALA A 585 -6.84 33.99 1.99
CA ALA A 585 -7.75 33.18 2.87
C ALA A 585 -8.45 31.83 2.38
N ARG A 586 -7.76 30.92 1.68
CA ARG A 586 -8.14 29.53 1.21
C ARG A 586 -7.11 28.53 1.63
N THR A 587 -5.87 28.94 1.53
CA THR A 587 -4.74 28.24 2.10
C THR A 587 -4.91 28.31 3.65
N ASP A 588 -5.73 29.27 4.17
CA ASP A 588 -6.31 29.43 5.51
C ASP A 588 -7.43 28.35 5.67
N GLU A 589 -8.36 28.24 4.71
CA GLU A 589 -9.36 27.13 4.62
C GLU A 589 -8.75 25.75 4.29
N LEU A 590 -7.45 25.68 4.00
CA LEU A 590 -6.65 24.45 3.91
C LEU A 590 -5.76 24.31 5.15
N GLY A 591 -5.80 25.27 6.07
CA GLY A 591 -4.99 25.42 7.28
C GLY A 591 -3.48 25.35 7.07
N VAL A 592 -3.01 25.59 5.85
CA VAL A 592 -1.60 25.77 5.51
C VAL A 592 -1.11 27.00 6.27
N PRO A 593 -0.07 26.91 7.12
CA PRO A 593 0.10 27.92 8.15
C PRO A 593 0.43 29.34 7.64
N LEU A 594 0.99 29.63 6.46
CA LEU A 594 2.06 28.96 5.70
C LEU A 594 1.89 29.47 4.17
N ALA A 595 2.82 29.77 3.19
CA ALA A 595 2.49 30.87 2.15
C ALA A 595 3.35 31.99 1.38
N ILE A 596 4.65 31.97 1.05
CA ILE A 596 5.51 33.15 0.73
C ILE A 596 5.00 34.08 -0.39
N THR A 597 5.07 35.41 -0.23
CA THR A 597 4.78 36.41 -1.29
C THR A 597 6.05 37.00 -1.90
N VAL A 598 6.20 36.86 -3.23
CA VAL A 598 7.35 37.31 -4.02
C VAL A 598 7.05 38.63 -4.72
N ASP A 599 7.76 39.67 -4.32
CA ASP A 599 7.59 41.06 -4.78
C ASP A 599 8.93 41.76 -5.09
N SER A 600 10.07 41.09 -4.87
CA SER A 600 11.39 41.47 -5.38
C SER A 600 12.31 40.25 -5.56
N GLU A 601 13.44 40.43 -6.25
CA GLU A 601 14.36 39.33 -6.57
C GLU A 601 15.30 38.93 -5.43
N SER A 602 15.52 39.83 -4.46
CA SER A 602 16.46 39.66 -3.34
C SER A 602 15.78 39.32 -2.02
N SER A 603 14.54 39.75 -1.83
CA SER A 603 13.80 39.57 -0.59
C SER A 603 12.29 39.43 -0.85
N VAL A 604 11.57 38.89 0.13
CA VAL A 604 10.18 38.48 -0.02
C VAL A 604 9.37 38.78 1.24
N THR A 605 8.08 39.02 1.03
CA THR A 605 7.11 39.34 2.08
C THR A 605 6.44 38.08 2.58
N VAL A 606 6.21 38.06 3.89
CA VAL A 606 6.14 36.81 4.59
C VAL A 606 5.21 36.98 5.83
N ARG A 607 3.92 36.66 5.62
CA ARG A 607 2.74 36.64 6.53
C ARG A 607 2.46 35.32 7.28
N GLU A 608 2.07 35.38 8.55
CA GLU A 608 1.51 34.24 9.31
C GLU A 608 -0.03 34.17 9.22
N ARG A 609 -0.63 32.96 9.19
CA ARG A 609 -2.07 32.71 9.00
C ARG A 609 -2.91 33.44 10.02
N ASP A 610 -2.71 33.16 11.31
CA ASP A 610 -3.66 33.49 12.37
C ASP A 610 -3.57 34.98 12.75
N SER A 611 -2.36 35.46 13.04
CA SER A 611 -2.07 36.87 13.36
C SER A 611 -2.20 37.83 12.18
N LYS A 612 -2.11 37.32 10.92
CA LYS A 612 -1.95 38.11 9.68
C LYS A 612 -0.68 38.99 9.64
N GLN A 613 0.19 38.96 10.66
CA GLN A 613 1.40 39.78 10.76
C GLN A 613 2.44 39.36 9.72
N GLN A 614 3.29 40.29 9.26
CA GLN A 614 4.21 40.06 8.14
C GLN A 614 5.60 40.64 8.42
N ILE A 615 6.64 39.87 8.08
CA ILE A 615 8.06 40.30 8.13
C ILE A 615 8.67 40.31 6.71
N ARG A 616 9.89 40.84 6.60
CA ARG A 616 10.69 40.85 5.37
C ARG A 616 11.93 39.98 5.52
N VAL A 617 12.19 39.11 4.56
CA VAL A 617 13.30 38.14 4.62
C VAL A 617 13.98 38.01 3.25
N SER A 618 15.29 37.75 3.22
CA SER A 618 16.01 37.44 1.96
C SER A 618 15.46 36.19 1.29
N VAL A 619 15.55 36.07 -0.05
CA VAL A 619 15.15 34.85 -0.77
C VAL A 619 16.07 33.68 -0.42
N ASP A 620 17.39 33.92 -0.40
CA ASP A 620 18.35 32.93 0.07
C ASP A 620 18.10 32.60 1.55
N GLU A 621 17.44 33.51 2.26
CA GLU A 621 16.91 33.29 3.59
C GLU A 621 15.41 32.94 3.69
N VAL A 622 14.71 32.33 2.72
CA VAL A 622 13.24 32.06 2.87
C VAL A 622 12.77 30.58 2.97
N ALA A 623 13.66 29.61 3.18
CA ALA A 623 13.25 28.19 3.25
C ALA A 623 13.39 27.50 4.63
N SER A 624 13.78 28.18 5.71
CA SER A 624 14.16 27.49 6.96
C SER A 624 13.79 28.16 8.31
N VAL A 625 13.18 29.36 8.38
CA VAL A 625 12.10 29.53 9.40
C VAL A 625 11.03 28.52 8.97
N VAL A 626 10.82 28.31 7.66
CA VAL A 626 9.89 27.27 7.18
C VAL A 626 10.16 25.97 7.89
N LYS A 627 11.41 25.54 7.86
CA LYS A 627 11.88 24.42 8.66
C LYS A 627 11.74 24.65 10.17
N GLU A 628 12.34 25.67 10.79
CA GLU A 628 12.28 25.85 12.26
C GLU A 628 10.86 25.93 12.83
N PHE A 629 10.00 26.76 12.25
CA PHE A 629 8.63 26.96 12.69
C PHE A 629 7.77 25.71 12.41
N THR A 630 8.04 24.94 11.34
CA THR A 630 7.30 23.68 11.11
C THR A 630 7.84 22.51 11.94
N ASP A 631 9.14 22.52 12.24
CA ASP A 631 9.82 21.58 13.13
C ASP A 631 9.63 21.94 14.63
N GLY A 632 8.98 23.07 14.95
CA GLY A 632 8.74 23.55 16.32
C GLY A 632 9.93 24.23 17.03
N VAL A 633 11.06 24.41 16.33
CA VAL A 633 12.32 25.00 16.84
C VAL A 633 12.22 26.51 17.11
N SER A 634 11.29 27.24 16.48
CA SER A 634 11.09 28.67 16.74
C SER A 634 9.61 29.08 16.71
N THR A 635 9.15 29.85 17.69
CA THR A 635 7.78 30.40 17.69
C THR A 635 7.65 31.58 16.72
N TRP A 636 6.42 31.99 16.39
CA TRP A 636 6.21 33.20 15.59
C TRP A 636 6.75 34.47 16.30
N GLY A 637 6.79 34.47 17.65
CA GLY A 637 7.41 35.54 18.43
C GLY A 637 8.92 35.67 18.20
N ASP A 638 9.65 34.54 18.22
CA ASP A 638 11.09 34.52 17.93
C ASP A 638 11.39 34.92 16.48
N VAL A 639 10.44 34.69 15.57
CA VAL A 639 10.52 35.05 14.15
C VAL A 639 10.30 36.56 13.95
N LEU A 640 9.30 37.16 14.61
CA LEU A 640 9.07 38.60 14.67
C LEU A 640 10.22 39.37 15.32
N TRP A 641 10.91 38.78 16.31
CA TRP A 641 12.07 39.40 16.95
C TRP A 641 13.34 39.36 16.06
N ARG A 642 13.51 38.30 15.25
CA ARG A 642 14.66 38.15 14.35
C ARG A 642 14.60 39.03 13.10
N TYR A 643 13.41 39.29 12.54
CA TYR A 643 13.24 39.94 11.23
C TYR A 643 12.40 41.23 11.30
N PRO A 644 12.66 42.23 10.42
CA PRO A 644 11.90 43.47 10.39
C PRO A 644 10.47 43.23 9.87
N THR A 645 9.50 43.92 10.47
CA THR A 645 8.09 43.88 10.02
C THR A 645 7.90 44.66 8.72
N HIS A 646 6.98 44.20 7.87
CA HIS A 646 6.77 44.73 6.51
C HIS A 646 6.38 46.22 6.48
N SER A 647 5.86 46.78 7.57
CA SER A 647 5.38 48.16 7.67
C SER A 647 6.46 49.19 8.03
N ASN A 648 7.54 48.80 8.72
CA ASN A 648 8.40 49.73 9.46
C ASN A 648 9.88 49.62 9.02
N CYS A 649 10.22 50.21 7.87
CA CYS A 649 11.61 50.22 7.38
C CYS A 649 12.48 51.30 8.06
N ASP A 650 11.89 52.40 8.54
CA ASP A 650 12.60 53.61 9.00
C ASP A 650 12.27 54.04 10.45
N ASP A 651 11.40 53.30 11.16
CA ASP A 651 10.81 53.77 12.41
C ASP A 651 11.59 53.33 13.67
N VAL A 652 11.95 54.32 14.50
CA VAL A 652 12.65 54.18 15.79
C VAL A 652 11.90 53.24 16.75
N SER A 653 10.56 53.15 16.61
CA SER A 653 9.70 52.25 17.38
C SER A 653 10.18 50.79 17.40
N TRP A 654 10.66 50.23 16.27
CA TRP A 654 11.16 48.85 16.21
C TRP A 654 12.42 48.63 17.05
N ILE A 655 13.31 49.63 17.10
CA ILE A 655 14.54 49.58 17.91
C ILE A 655 14.17 49.61 19.40
N VAL A 656 13.23 50.46 19.80
CA VAL A 656 12.73 50.52 21.19
C VAL A 656 12.08 49.20 21.58
N GLN A 657 11.19 48.65 20.74
CA GLN A 657 10.49 47.39 21.03
C GLN A 657 11.46 46.20 21.15
N LYS A 658 12.50 46.15 20.32
CA LYS A 658 13.57 45.13 20.40
C LYS A 658 14.38 45.26 21.70
N LEU A 659 14.72 46.48 22.11
CA LEU A 659 15.43 46.75 23.37
C LEU A 659 14.60 46.40 24.62
N CYS A 660 13.28 46.65 24.60
CA CYS A 660 12.39 46.24 25.68
C CYS A 660 12.34 44.71 25.82
N TYR A 661 12.17 43.97 24.72
CA TYR A 661 12.16 42.51 24.73
C TYR A 661 13.51 41.91 25.20
N GLU A 662 14.63 42.53 24.83
CA GLU A 662 15.96 42.18 25.38
C GLU A 662 16.16 42.54 26.86
N SER A 663 15.29 43.38 27.44
CA SER A 663 15.32 43.71 28.87
C SER A 663 14.49 42.72 29.71
N ASP A 664 13.30 42.32 29.24
CA ASP A 664 12.48 41.29 29.89
C ASP A 664 13.20 39.94 29.92
N ARG A 665 13.80 39.52 28.78
CA ARG A 665 14.53 38.23 28.71
C ARG A 665 15.86 38.21 29.48
N ARG A 666 16.28 39.34 30.08
CA ARG A 666 17.38 39.42 31.07
C ARG A 666 16.87 39.53 32.51
N TYR A 667 15.58 39.73 32.74
CA TYR A 667 15.02 39.93 34.08
C TYR A 667 15.05 38.65 34.93
N GLU A 668 15.10 37.47 34.29
CA GLU A 668 15.35 36.18 34.94
C GLU A 668 16.85 35.93 35.27
N ALA A 669 17.76 36.83 34.88
CA ALA A 669 19.22 36.66 34.96
C ALA A 669 19.94 37.57 35.98
N GLN A 670 19.38 37.64 37.20
CA GLN A 670 20.13 37.77 38.47
C GLN A 670 21.06 38.99 38.75
N TYR A 671 20.94 40.16 38.09
CA TYR A 671 21.73 41.36 38.47
C TYR A 671 20.93 42.68 38.57
N ARG A 672 21.26 43.51 39.57
CA ARG A 672 20.65 44.83 39.79
C ARG A 672 21.16 45.87 38.79
N ILE A 673 20.24 46.50 38.07
CA ILE A 673 20.51 47.62 37.16
C ILE A 673 20.68 48.94 37.95
N PRO A 674 21.67 49.80 37.64
CA PRO A 674 21.80 51.12 38.26
C PRO A 674 20.59 52.03 38.00
N GLN A 675 20.16 52.76 39.03
CA GLN A 675 18.91 53.52 39.07
C GLN A 675 18.78 54.59 37.97
N GLY A 676 19.90 55.10 37.44
CA GLY A 676 19.94 56.05 36.33
C GLY A 676 19.56 55.47 34.95
N LEU A 677 19.66 54.15 34.75
CA LEU A 677 19.18 53.53 33.51
C LEU A 677 17.65 53.35 33.55
N LEU A 678 17.11 53.03 34.74
CA LEU A 678 15.67 52.89 34.97
C LEU A 678 14.93 54.21 34.75
N SER A 679 15.49 55.34 35.22
CA SER A 679 14.90 56.66 35.01
C SER A 679 15.00 57.13 33.55
N LEU A 680 16.05 56.75 32.81
CA LEU A 680 16.16 57.03 31.38
C LEU A 680 15.13 56.24 30.55
N LEU A 681 14.96 54.94 30.84
CA LEU A 681 13.94 54.10 30.19
C LEU A 681 12.53 54.62 30.47
N LYS A 682 12.23 54.99 31.72
CA LYS A 682 10.94 55.56 32.09
C LYS A 682 10.70 56.94 31.46
N PHE A 683 11.72 57.77 31.34
CA PHE A 683 11.61 59.04 30.61
C PHE A 683 11.26 58.81 29.12
N LEU A 684 11.89 57.84 28.45
CA LEU A 684 11.59 57.53 27.05
C LEU A 684 10.17 56.99 26.86
N SER A 685 9.71 56.10 27.75
CA SER A 685 8.31 55.65 27.83
C SER A 685 7.34 56.83 27.95
N ASP A 686 7.52 57.64 28.99
CA ASP A 686 6.50 58.59 29.44
C ASP A 686 6.52 59.92 28.65
N LYS A 687 7.52 60.16 27.80
CA LYS A 687 7.68 61.40 27.02
C LYS A 687 7.75 61.26 25.50
N VAL A 688 8.08 60.09 24.94
CA VAL A 688 8.31 59.95 23.47
C VAL A 688 7.20 59.18 22.78
N ILE A 689 6.61 58.19 23.45
CA ILE A 689 5.58 57.31 22.88
C ILE A 689 4.21 58.02 22.67
N PRO A 690 3.74 58.94 23.54
CA PRO A 690 2.39 59.53 23.40
C PRO A 690 2.16 60.38 22.14
N ASP A 691 3.15 61.18 21.71
CA ASP A 691 2.95 62.22 20.66
C ASP A 691 2.91 61.68 19.21
N ILE A 692 3.19 60.39 19.00
CA ILE A 692 3.24 59.79 17.64
C ILE A 692 1.83 59.46 17.09
N ASN A 693 0.83 59.28 17.96
CA ASN A 693 -0.50 58.76 17.59
C ASN A 693 -1.61 59.83 17.46
N SER A 694 -1.28 61.06 17.01
CA SER A 694 -2.24 62.17 16.90
C SER A 694 -2.34 62.75 15.46
N PRO A 695 -3.53 62.77 14.82
CA PRO A 695 -3.68 63.27 13.46
C PRO A 695 -3.77 64.81 13.37
N ALA A 696 -2.61 65.43 13.10
CA ALA A 696 -2.43 66.75 12.46
C ALA A 696 -2.94 68.03 13.15
N ARG A 697 -2.00 68.84 13.69
CA ARG A 697 -1.80 70.27 13.37
C ARG A 697 -0.48 70.82 13.95
N HIS A 698 0.16 71.73 13.19
CA HIS A 698 1.33 72.59 13.47
C HIS A 698 2.27 72.29 14.67
N LEU A 699 3.54 72.03 14.34
CA LEU A 699 4.69 72.02 15.24
C LEU A 699 5.27 73.45 15.43
N PRO A 700 5.49 73.94 16.67
CA PRO A 700 6.33 75.11 16.96
C PRO A 700 7.81 74.71 17.13
N PRO A 701 8.80 75.56 16.74
CA PRO A 701 10.21 75.14 16.64
C PRO A 701 11.04 75.44 17.90
N ALA A 702 11.27 74.45 18.77
CA ALA A 702 12.26 74.56 19.86
C ALA A 702 12.78 73.21 20.40
N LEU A 703 13.86 72.67 19.80
CA LEU A 703 15.01 71.97 20.43
C LEU A 703 15.85 71.25 19.35
N GLY A 704 17.18 71.32 19.45
CA GLY A 704 18.10 70.93 18.35
C GLY A 704 18.83 69.57 18.52
N PRO A 705 19.49 69.05 17.46
CA PRO A 705 19.95 67.66 17.38
C PRO A 705 21.27 67.19 18.08
N PRO A 706 22.17 68.00 18.68
CA PRO A 706 23.55 67.53 18.94
C PRO A 706 23.75 66.38 19.95
N THR A 707 22.81 66.17 20.87
CA THR A 707 23.07 65.38 22.09
C THR A 707 22.97 63.86 21.89
N VAL A 708 22.07 63.40 21.01
CA VAL A 708 21.77 61.95 20.84
C VAL A 708 22.90 61.21 20.10
N VAL A 709 23.54 61.89 19.15
CA VAL A 709 24.50 61.27 18.21
C VAL A 709 25.74 60.69 18.90
N LYS A 710 26.22 61.30 19.99
CA LYS A 710 27.43 60.83 20.70
C LYS A 710 27.27 59.48 21.39
N SER A 711 26.07 59.13 21.84
CA SER A 711 25.84 57.88 22.58
C SER A 711 25.80 56.64 21.68
N MET A 712 25.35 56.78 20.42
CA MET A 712 25.19 55.64 19.50
C MET A 712 26.50 55.11 18.92
N VAL A 713 27.58 55.89 18.94
CA VAL A 713 28.87 55.53 18.31
C VAL A 713 29.58 54.41 19.09
N VAL A 714 29.42 54.37 20.42
CA VAL A 714 30.08 53.36 21.28
C VAL A 714 29.45 51.97 21.09
N LEU A 715 28.11 51.89 21.05
CA LEU A 715 27.37 50.63 20.93
C LEU A 715 27.61 49.86 19.62
N LYS A 716 27.97 50.55 18.52
CA LYS A 716 28.21 49.90 17.22
C LYS A 716 29.46 49.03 17.15
N ARG A 717 30.37 49.08 18.14
CA ARG A 717 31.67 48.41 18.06
C ARG A 717 31.71 46.99 18.65
N GLU A 718 30.84 46.69 19.61
CA GLU A 718 30.77 45.39 20.30
C GLU A 718 29.94 44.34 19.54
N LEU A 719 28.84 44.77 18.90
CA LEU A 719 27.84 43.86 18.31
C LEU A 719 28.27 43.12 17.03
N PHE A 720 29.52 43.27 16.58
CA PHE A 720 30.01 42.64 15.35
C PHE A 720 30.34 41.15 15.52
N TYR A 721 30.52 40.66 16.75
CA TYR A 721 31.10 39.33 17.01
C TYR A 721 30.10 38.18 17.23
N LEU A 722 28.78 38.47 17.31
CA LEU A 722 27.74 37.50 17.68
C LEU A 722 26.67 37.38 16.58
N ARG A 723 27.09 37.00 15.37
CA ARG A 723 26.18 36.73 14.24
C ARG A 723 26.38 35.33 13.65
N SER A 724 26.19 34.32 14.50
CA SER A 724 26.20 32.91 14.13
C SER A 724 24.79 32.30 14.16
N SER A 725 24.43 31.60 13.08
CA SER A 725 23.27 30.74 12.92
C SER A 725 21.87 31.38 12.93
N PHE A 726 21.15 31.05 11.85
CA PHE A 726 19.72 30.73 11.81
C PHE A 726 18.70 31.86 12.06
N ARG A 727 17.63 32.01 11.28
CA ARG A 727 17.07 31.37 10.06
C ARG A 727 15.67 32.04 9.91
N ARG A 728 14.84 32.00 8.86
CA ARG A 728 14.93 31.91 7.39
C ARG A 728 13.49 31.87 6.70
N SER A 729 12.46 32.72 7.01
CA SER A 729 11.10 32.96 6.33
C SER A 729 10.04 33.65 7.27
N GLN A 730 8.67 33.74 7.15
CA GLN A 730 7.50 33.04 6.50
C GLN A 730 6.15 33.92 6.55
N THR A 731 5.06 34.07 5.70
CA THR A 731 4.39 33.48 4.49
C THR A 731 3.18 34.28 3.70
N ALA A 732 1.81 34.18 3.35
CA ALA A 732 0.44 33.45 3.33
C ALA A 732 -0.62 34.07 2.22
N VAL A 733 -1.79 33.63 1.54
CA VAL A 733 -2.82 32.45 1.50
C VAL A 733 -4.34 32.27 0.71
N PHE A 734 -4.93 32.52 -0.56
CA PHE A 734 -6.48 32.36 -1.03
C PHE A 734 -7.04 31.51 -2.31
N CYS A 735 -8.31 31.73 -2.85
CA CYS A 735 -9.60 30.94 -3.24
C CYS A 735 -9.75 29.88 -4.44
N THR A 736 -10.87 29.33 -5.05
CA THR A 736 -12.41 29.46 -5.15
C THR A 736 -13.23 28.13 -5.54
N LYS A 737 -14.50 28.13 -6.08
CA LYS A 737 -15.46 27.11 -6.73
C LYS A 737 -16.72 27.84 -7.40
N PRO A 738 -17.87 27.31 -8.00
CA PRO A 738 -18.50 25.98 -8.39
C PRO A 738 -18.90 25.88 -9.95
N GLU A 739 -19.94 25.29 -10.65
CA GLU A 739 -21.16 24.37 -10.59
C GLU A 739 -21.66 23.98 -12.07
N ARG A 740 -22.75 23.28 -12.57
CA ARG A 740 -24.07 22.59 -12.18
C ARG A 740 -24.58 21.47 -13.23
N THR A 741 -25.90 21.14 -13.33
CA THR A 741 -26.71 19.93 -13.80
C THR A 741 -27.42 19.96 -15.20
N PHE A 742 -28.06 18.91 -15.82
CA PHE A 742 -28.75 17.61 -15.48
C PHE A 742 -28.50 16.52 -16.60
N ALA A 743 -28.86 15.20 -16.65
CA ALA A 743 -29.76 14.18 -15.99
C ALA A 743 -31.23 14.02 -16.50
N SER A 744 -31.95 12.85 -16.61
CA SER A 744 -31.67 11.37 -16.68
C SER A 744 -32.99 10.49 -16.82
N SER A 745 -33.06 9.25 -17.38
CA SER A 745 -34.32 8.40 -17.40
C SER A 745 -34.26 6.82 -17.32
N GLN A 746 -35.19 6.26 -16.50
CA GLN A 746 -35.87 4.93 -16.47
C GLN A 746 -35.15 3.53 -16.47
N ALA A 747 -34.53 3.12 -15.35
CA ALA A 747 -34.42 1.74 -14.79
C ALA A 747 -33.82 0.51 -15.57
N LEU A 748 -32.99 -0.31 -14.89
CA LEU A 748 -33.06 -1.81 -14.86
C LEU A 748 -31.93 -2.44 -14.01
N SER A 749 -32.26 -2.92 -12.80
CA SER A 749 -31.47 -3.82 -11.89
C SER A 749 -29.95 -3.58 -11.77
N VAL A 750 -29.52 -3.11 -10.59
CA VAL A 750 -28.10 -3.09 -10.20
C VAL A 750 -27.53 -4.51 -10.35
N THR A 751 -26.42 -4.59 -11.08
CA THR A 751 -25.60 -5.78 -11.27
C THR A 751 -24.18 -5.28 -11.08
N ASP A 752 -23.39 -5.94 -10.24
CA ASP A 752 -22.02 -5.50 -9.94
C ASP A 752 -21.13 -5.59 -11.19
N ASP A 753 -19.96 -4.93 -11.16
CA ASP A 753 -19.10 -4.82 -12.34
C ASP A 753 -18.48 -6.17 -12.75
N GLN A 754 -18.22 -7.08 -11.80
CA GLN A 754 -17.78 -8.44 -12.12
C GLN A 754 -18.90 -9.28 -12.75
N THR A 755 -20.15 -9.12 -12.32
CA THR A 755 -21.33 -9.75 -12.91
C THR A 755 -21.66 -9.16 -14.28
N LEU A 756 -21.58 -7.84 -14.46
CA LEU A 756 -21.73 -7.21 -15.77
C LEU A 756 -20.62 -7.67 -16.74
N PHE A 757 -19.38 -7.75 -16.27
CA PHE A 757 -18.25 -8.30 -17.02
C PHE A 757 -18.49 -9.78 -17.40
N SER A 758 -18.91 -10.60 -16.44
CA SER A 758 -19.18 -12.03 -16.65
C SER A 758 -20.36 -12.28 -17.59
N ILE A 759 -21.41 -11.47 -17.51
CA ILE A 759 -22.54 -11.50 -18.46
C ILE A 759 -22.06 -11.05 -19.85
N LEU A 760 -21.18 -10.05 -19.95
CA LEU A 760 -20.64 -9.62 -21.25
C LEU A 760 -19.70 -10.66 -21.87
N GLU A 761 -18.75 -11.25 -21.14
CA GLU A 761 -17.95 -12.39 -21.65
C GLU A 761 -18.84 -13.60 -22.00
N SER A 762 -19.93 -13.83 -21.27
CA SER A 762 -20.96 -14.83 -21.65
C SER A 762 -21.70 -14.44 -22.95
N CYS A 763 -22.00 -13.15 -23.17
CA CYS A 763 -22.60 -12.64 -24.41
C CYS A 763 -21.64 -12.67 -25.60
N LYS A 764 -20.33 -12.50 -25.36
CA LYS A 764 -19.23 -12.63 -26.34
C LYS A 764 -19.16 -14.06 -26.85
N LEU A 765 -19.15 -15.04 -25.94
CA LEU A 765 -19.12 -16.48 -26.25
C LEU A 765 -20.41 -17.01 -26.90
N SER A 766 -21.57 -16.44 -26.55
CA SER A 766 -22.89 -16.83 -27.10
C SER A 766 -23.38 -15.95 -28.25
N HIS A 767 -22.59 -14.96 -28.68
CA HIS A 767 -22.95 -13.93 -29.67
C HIS A 767 -24.30 -13.21 -29.39
N ASN A 768 -24.75 -13.17 -28.12
CA ASN A 768 -26.09 -12.72 -27.76
C ASN A 768 -26.21 -11.18 -27.71
N PHE A 769 -26.40 -10.57 -28.88
CA PHE A 769 -26.56 -9.13 -29.04
C PHE A 769 -27.70 -8.54 -28.21
N ARG A 770 -28.82 -9.26 -28.01
CA ARG A 770 -30.01 -8.72 -27.34
C ARG A 770 -29.73 -8.50 -25.84
N THR A 771 -29.08 -9.47 -25.20
CA THR A 771 -28.61 -9.33 -23.81
C THR A 771 -27.49 -8.29 -23.72
N ALA A 772 -26.51 -8.32 -24.64
CA ALA A 772 -25.42 -7.36 -24.69
C ALA A 772 -25.90 -5.90 -24.79
N ASN A 773 -26.87 -5.62 -25.66
CA ASN A 773 -27.41 -4.28 -25.84
C ASN A 773 -28.23 -3.83 -24.63
N THR A 774 -28.95 -4.76 -23.99
CA THR A 774 -29.63 -4.51 -22.70
C THR A 774 -28.61 -4.19 -21.60
N VAL A 775 -27.46 -4.86 -21.59
CA VAL A 775 -26.35 -4.55 -20.68
C VAL A 775 -25.69 -3.21 -21.00
N HIS A 776 -25.47 -2.84 -22.26
CA HIS A 776 -24.98 -1.49 -22.59
C HIS A 776 -25.93 -0.41 -22.08
N SER A 777 -27.24 -0.59 -22.33
CA SER A 777 -28.27 0.30 -21.81
C SER A 777 -28.34 0.31 -20.28
N ARG A 778 -27.79 -0.68 -19.56
CA ARG A 778 -27.57 -0.60 -18.10
C ARG A 778 -26.26 0.12 -17.76
N ILE A 779 -25.18 -0.12 -18.51
CA ILE A 779 -23.85 0.44 -18.26
C ILE A 779 -23.84 1.98 -18.34
N ILE A 780 -24.38 2.57 -19.40
CA ILE A 780 -24.54 4.03 -19.51
C ILE A 780 -25.35 4.57 -18.32
N LYS A 781 -26.47 3.91 -18.06
CA LYS A 781 -27.61 4.34 -17.24
C LYS A 781 -27.40 4.26 -15.73
N HIS A 782 -26.49 3.38 -15.29
CA HIS A 782 -26.02 3.30 -13.90
C HIS A 782 -24.62 3.91 -13.72
N GLY A 783 -24.08 4.62 -14.73
CA GLY A 783 -22.79 5.31 -14.66
C GLY A 783 -21.56 4.42 -14.88
N TYR A 784 -21.72 3.11 -15.05
CA TYR A 784 -20.62 2.18 -15.35
C TYR A 784 -19.87 2.49 -16.66
N GLY A 785 -20.37 3.39 -17.50
CA GLY A 785 -19.68 3.92 -18.69
C GLY A 785 -18.34 4.65 -18.43
N MET A 786 -17.87 4.71 -17.17
CA MET A 786 -16.51 5.13 -16.80
C MET A 786 -15.57 3.96 -16.43
N TYR A 787 -16.07 2.72 -16.33
CA TYR A 787 -15.27 1.55 -15.94
C TYR A 787 -14.54 0.97 -17.17
N PRO A 788 -13.19 1.03 -17.25
CA PRO A 788 -12.46 0.63 -18.44
C PRO A 788 -12.63 -0.84 -18.83
N LEU A 789 -12.74 -1.72 -17.83
CA LEU A 789 -12.93 -3.15 -18.01
C LEU A 789 -14.31 -3.47 -18.60
N LEU A 790 -15.35 -2.74 -18.20
CA LEU A 790 -16.70 -2.91 -18.75
C LEU A 790 -16.83 -2.32 -20.15
N LEU A 791 -16.26 -1.14 -20.39
CA LEU A 791 -16.23 -0.52 -21.72
C LEU A 791 -15.50 -1.39 -22.74
N SER A 792 -14.29 -1.86 -22.42
CA SER A 792 -13.53 -2.74 -23.31
C SER A 792 -14.30 -4.01 -23.62
N THR A 793 -14.81 -4.69 -22.58
CA THR A 793 -15.55 -5.95 -22.72
C THR A 793 -16.83 -5.78 -23.53
N LEU A 794 -17.56 -4.68 -23.34
CA LEU A 794 -18.75 -4.40 -24.13
C LEU A 794 -18.43 -4.20 -25.63
N LEU A 795 -17.32 -3.54 -25.96
CA LEU A 795 -16.89 -3.35 -27.34
C LEU A 795 -16.49 -4.69 -28.00
N LYS A 796 -15.86 -5.61 -27.26
CA LYS A 796 -15.62 -7.00 -27.69
C LYS A 796 -16.93 -7.68 -28.07
N VAL A 797 -17.97 -7.54 -27.25
CA VAL A 797 -19.28 -8.16 -27.51
C VAL A 797 -19.93 -7.58 -28.76
N TYR A 798 -19.89 -6.26 -28.97
CA TYR A 798 -20.43 -5.67 -30.20
C TYR A 798 -19.68 -6.08 -31.46
N MET A 799 -18.35 -6.26 -31.39
CA MET A 799 -17.57 -6.84 -32.49
C MET A 799 -17.93 -8.32 -32.72
N ALA A 800 -18.01 -9.14 -31.66
CA ALA A 800 -18.42 -10.54 -31.75
C ALA A 800 -19.85 -10.73 -32.28
N CYS A 801 -20.76 -9.80 -31.97
CA CYS A 801 -22.13 -9.76 -32.48
C CYS A 801 -22.28 -9.13 -33.88
N GLN A 802 -21.17 -8.84 -34.57
CA GLN A 802 -21.14 -8.19 -35.89
C GLN A 802 -21.92 -6.86 -35.95
N LYS A 803 -21.73 -5.99 -34.95
CA LYS A 803 -22.34 -4.65 -34.86
C LYS A 803 -21.27 -3.53 -34.87
N PRO A 804 -20.51 -3.37 -35.97
CA PRO A 804 -19.42 -2.41 -36.04
C PRO A 804 -19.87 -0.96 -35.82
N ILE A 805 -21.08 -0.59 -36.26
CA ILE A 805 -21.62 0.78 -36.09
C ILE A 805 -21.79 1.13 -34.60
N LEU A 806 -22.33 0.21 -33.78
CA LEU A 806 -22.51 0.43 -32.34
C LEU A 806 -21.15 0.43 -31.59
N ALA A 807 -20.21 -0.41 -32.03
CA ALA A 807 -18.84 -0.39 -31.52
C ALA A 807 -18.12 0.93 -31.85
N GLN A 808 -18.34 1.49 -33.04
CA GLN A 808 -17.78 2.77 -33.49
C GLN A 808 -18.43 3.97 -32.79
N GLN A 809 -19.74 3.92 -32.51
CA GLN A 809 -20.42 4.94 -31.71
C GLN A 809 -19.91 4.96 -30.25
N LEU A 810 -19.76 3.79 -29.62
CA LEU A 810 -19.19 3.68 -28.27
C LEU A 810 -17.73 4.17 -28.21
N LEU A 811 -16.92 3.91 -29.26
CA LEU A 811 -15.59 4.49 -29.41
C LEU A 811 -15.64 6.03 -29.46
N ALA A 812 -16.54 6.60 -30.27
CA ALA A 812 -16.66 8.06 -30.42
C ALA A 812 -17.10 8.76 -29.13
N GLU A 813 -18.00 8.17 -28.36
CA GLU A 813 -18.43 8.69 -27.05
C GLU A 813 -17.26 8.71 -26.05
N VAL A 814 -16.49 7.62 -25.95
CA VAL A 814 -15.34 7.53 -25.03
C VAL A 814 -14.16 8.42 -25.46
N CYS A 815 -13.97 8.65 -26.76
CA CYS A 815 -12.87 9.47 -27.30
C CYS A 815 -13.16 10.99 -27.33
N CYS A 816 -14.26 11.44 -26.74
CA CYS A 816 -14.58 12.88 -26.65
C CYS A 816 -13.57 13.65 -25.77
N PRO A 817 -13.20 14.91 -26.11
CA PRO A 817 -12.13 15.64 -25.42
C PRO A 817 -12.27 15.77 -23.89
N ASN A 818 -13.50 15.80 -23.37
CA ASN A 818 -13.77 15.88 -21.93
C ASN A 818 -13.52 14.55 -21.16
N PHE A 819 -13.17 13.46 -21.85
CA PHE A 819 -13.06 12.10 -21.30
C PHE A 819 -11.65 11.48 -21.41
N GLY A 820 -10.61 12.26 -21.77
CA GLY A 820 -9.27 11.73 -22.11
C GLY A 820 -8.63 10.77 -21.09
N ILE A 821 -8.86 10.96 -19.79
CA ILE A 821 -8.38 10.06 -18.73
C ILE A 821 -8.96 8.64 -18.90
N SER A 822 -10.26 8.54 -19.24
CA SER A 822 -10.96 7.26 -19.43
C SER A 822 -10.41 6.47 -20.63
N ALA A 823 -9.94 7.15 -21.67
CA ALA A 823 -9.38 6.49 -22.85
C ALA A 823 -7.98 5.90 -22.59
N ASN A 824 -7.11 6.61 -21.88
CA ASN A 824 -5.80 6.07 -21.46
C ASN A 824 -5.99 4.86 -20.52
N LEU A 825 -6.97 4.91 -19.60
CA LEU A 825 -7.35 3.77 -18.76
C LEU A 825 -7.98 2.61 -19.56
N LEU A 826 -8.72 2.89 -20.64
CA LEU A 826 -9.27 1.88 -21.55
C LEU A 826 -8.17 1.15 -22.33
N ILE A 827 -7.16 1.89 -22.83
CA ILE A 827 -5.98 1.32 -23.48
C ILE A 827 -5.22 0.40 -22.51
N ASP A 828 -4.93 0.87 -21.29
CA ASP A 828 -4.28 0.06 -20.24
C ASP A 828 -5.09 -1.20 -19.87
N SER A 829 -6.43 -1.10 -19.79
CA SER A 829 -7.31 -2.26 -19.51
C SER A 829 -7.34 -3.29 -20.65
N CYS A 830 -7.35 -2.85 -21.90
CA CYS A 830 -7.23 -3.72 -23.07
C CYS A 830 -5.87 -4.43 -23.09
N LEU A 831 -4.78 -3.70 -22.82
CA LEU A 831 -3.42 -4.25 -22.77
C LEU A 831 -3.26 -5.26 -21.63
N LYS A 832 -3.77 -4.97 -20.43
CA LYS A 832 -3.79 -5.88 -19.27
C LYS A 832 -4.61 -7.15 -19.50
N THR A 833 -5.63 -7.10 -20.36
CA THR A 833 -6.41 -8.27 -20.79
C THR A 833 -5.87 -8.97 -22.04
N GLY A 834 -4.74 -8.50 -22.59
CA GLY A 834 -4.06 -9.12 -23.73
C GLY A 834 -4.67 -8.79 -25.11
N GLU A 835 -5.51 -7.76 -25.21
CA GLU A 835 -6.29 -7.44 -26.41
C GLU A 835 -5.76 -6.18 -27.12
N ILE A 836 -4.60 -6.34 -27.76
CA ILE A 836 -3.86 -5.27 -28.45
C ILE A 836 -4.65 -4.72 -29.64
N ASP A 837 -5.23 -5.58 -30.48
CA ASP A 837 -6.14 -5.21 -31.58
C ASP A 837 -7.25 -4.24 -31.16
N MET A 838 -7.66 -4.27 -29.89
CA MET A 838 -8.69 -3.40 -29.33
C MET A 838 -8.07 -2.11 -28.76
N ALA A 839 -6.94 -2.20 -28.06
CA ALA A 839 -6.17 -1.04 -27.61
C ALA A 839 -5.77 -0.12 -28.78
N GLU A 840 -5.33 -0.69 -29.90
CA GLU A 840 -4.93 0.07 -31.10
C GLU A 840 -6.11 0.74 -31.81
N LYS A 841 -7.32 0.15 -31.76
CA LYS A 841 -8.54 0.79 -32.29
C LYS A 841 -8.98 1.97 -31.44
N VAL A 842 -8.90 1.88 -30.11
CA VAL A 842 -9.12 3.01 -29.20
C VAL A 842 -8.08 4.10 -29.46
N PHE A 843 -6.80 3.72 -29.50
CA PHE A 843 -5.70 4.63 -29.80
C PHE A 843 -5.86 5.35 -31.16
N SER A 844 -6.33 4.65 -32.19
CA SER A 844 -6.59 5.21 -33.53
C SER A 844 -7.79 6.17 -33.56
N ALA A 845 -8.79 5.95 -32.70
CA ALA A 845 -9.99 6.79 -32.60
C ALA A 845 -9.78 8.11 -31.82
N LEU A 846 -8.67 8.26 -31.08
CA LEU A 846 -8.42 9.45 -30.28
C LEU A 846 -8.10 10.70 -31.13
N PRO A 847 -8.80 11.84 -30.91
CA PRO A 847 -8.56 13.08 -31.65
C PRO A 847 -7.31 13.83 -31.18
N ILE A 848 -6.90 13.63 -29.93
CA ILE A 848 -5.68 14.17 -29.32
C ILE A 848 -5.01 13.01 -28.58
N ARG A 849 -3.68 12.92 -28.71
CA ARG A 849 -2.83 11.92 -28.05
C ARG A 849 -1.72 12.66 -27.33
N ASP A 850 -1.54 12.39 -26.04
CA ASP A 850 -0.40 12.95 -25.29
C ASP A 850 0.73 11.92 -25.17
N VAL A 851 1.86 12.33 -24.56
CA VAL A 851 3.03 11.45 -24.33
C VAL A 851 2.65 10.21 -23.52
N VAL A 852 1.67 10.30 -22.61
CA VAL A 852 1.18 9.16 -21.81
C VAL A 852 0.38 8.20 -22.69
N THR A 853 -0.48 8.69 -23.59
CA THR A 853 -1.22 7.88 -24.57
C THR A 853 -0.26 7.08 -25.47
N TRP A 854 0.80 7.73 -25.97
CA TRP A 854 1.83 7.05 -26.78
C TRP A 854 2.65 6.04 -25.95
N ASN A 855 3.11 6.43 -24.76
CA ASN A 855 3.86 5.54 -23.86
C ASN A 855 3.06 4.29 -23.45
N LEU A 856 1.74 4.42 -23.27
CA LEU A 856 0.86 3.29 -22.99
C LEU A 856 0.79 2.31 -24.16
N ILE A 857 0.53 2.78 -25.40
CA ILE A 857 0.38 1.87 -26.55
C ILE A 857 1.71 1.24 -27.00
N ILE A 858 2.82 2.01 -26.95
CA ILE A 858 4.17 1.53 -27.27
C ILE A 858 4.62 0.51 -26.20
N GLY A 859 4.57 0.88 -24.92
CA GLY A 859 4.94 -0.03 -23.82
C GLY A 859 4.04 -1.26 -23.73
N GLY A 860 2.77 -1.12 -24.10
CA GLY A 860 1.80 -2.21 -24.24
C GLY A 860 2.17 -3.23 -25.32
N ASN A 861 2.42 -2.76 -26.54
CA ASN A 861 2.87 -3.61 -27.65
C ASN A 861 4.18 -4.37 -27.31
N VAL A 862 5.13 -3.71 -26.65
CA VAL A 862 6.38 -4.35 -26.19
C VAL A 862 6.15 -5.43 -25.13
N LYS A 863 5.26 -5.20 -24.15
CA LYS A 863 4.89 -6.23 -23.15
C LYS A 863 4.22 -7.45 -23.79
N SER A 864 3.43 -7.23 -24.84
CA SER A 864 2.69 -8.27 -25.56
C SER A 864 3.50 -9.00 -26.64
N GLY A 865 4.73 -8.55 -26.94
CA GLY A 865 5.63 -9.19 -27.92
C GLY A 865 5.53 -8.65 -29.36
N PHE A 866 4.74 -7.59 -29.57
CA PHE A 866 4.52 -6.92 -30.85
C PHE A 866 5.56 -5.80 -31.04
N PHE A 867 6.81 -6.24 -31.19
CA PHE A 867 7.98 -5.36 -31.15
C PHE A 867 8.18 -4.53 -32.43
N VAL A 868 7.65 -4.97 -33.58
CA VAL A 868 7.79 -4.22 -34.85
C VAL A 868 6.78 -3.08 -34.88
N GLU A 869 5.58 -3.40 -34.42
CA GLU A 869 4.41 -2.56 -34.23
C GLU A 869 4.73 -1.44 -33.23
N ALA A 870 5.40 -1.76 -32.11
CA ALA A 870 5.91 -0.76 -31.16
C ALA A 870 6.94 0.23 -31.76
N ILE A 871 7.79 -0.23 -32.68
CA ILE A 871 8.76 0.64 -33.38
C ILE A 871 8.06 1.54 -34.40
N GLU A 872 7.02 1.02 -35.08
CA GLU A 872 6.24 1.81 -36.05
C GLU A 872 5.39 2.89 -35.35
N LEU A 873 4.77 2.56 -34.22
CA LEU A 873 4.10 3.54 -33.36
C LEU A 873 5.06 4.64 -32.88
N PHE A 874 6.33 4.31 -32.58
CA PHE A 874 7.32 5.33 -32.25
C PHE A 874 7.66 6.27 -33.41
N LYS A 875 7.71 5.78 -34.66
CA LYS A 875 7.86 6.65 -35.84
C LYS A 875 6.66 7.58 -36.00
N GLN A 876 5.44 7.07 -35.86
CA GLN A 876 4.21 7.86 -35.94
C GLN A 876 4.15 8.94 -34.85
N MET A 877 4.64 8.66 -33.64
CA MET A 877 4.76 9.65 -32.56
C MET A 877 5.64 10.84 -33.00
N LEU A 878 6.81 10.55 -33.60
CA LEU A 878 7.73 11.56 -34.11
C LEU A 878 7.13 12.36 -35.29
N GLU A 879 6.44 11.69 -36.21
CA GLU A 879 5.71 12.33 -37.33
C GLU A 879 4.60 13.28 -36.85
N THR A 880 3.99 13.00 -35.69
CA THR A 880 3.03 13.92 -35.04
C THR A 880 3.68 15.09 -34.28
N ASN A 881 5.01 15.24 -34.33
CA ASN A 881 5.80 16.24 -33.58
C ASN A 881 5.61 16.19 -32.05
N ILE A 882 5.29 15.01 -31.50
CA ILE A 882 5.18 14.81 -30.06
C ILE A 882 6.53 14.35 -29.52
N GLU A 883 7.11 15.12 -28.60
CA GLU A 883 8.44 14.86 -28.05
C GLU A 883 8.46 13.58 -27.18
N PRO A 884 9.33 12.60 -27.47
CA PRO A 884 9.49 11.41 -26.63
C PRO A 884 10.14 11.70 -25.29
N ASP A 885 9.77 10.95 -24.26
CA ASP A 885 10.42 10.99 -22.95
C ASP A 885 11.31 9.75 -22.69
N GLY A 886 11.97 9.72 -21.53
CA GLY A 886 12.82 8.59 -21.14
C GLY A 886 12.09 7.25 -21.02
N PHE A 887 10.77 7.25 -20.80
CA PHE A 887 9.97 6.02 -20.80
C PHE A 887 9.65 5.56 -22.22
N THR A 888 9.42 6.49 -23.15
CA THR A 888 9.32 6.18 -24.59
C THR A 888 10.60 5.51 -25.06
N PHE A 889 11.76 6.13 -24.81
CA PHE A 889 13.05 5.59 -25.22
C PHE A 889 13.33 4.22 -24.58
N ALA A 890 13.13 4.06 -23.27
CA ALA A 890 13.31 2.76 -22.60
C ALA A 890 12.44 1.64 -23.22
N SER A 891 11.18 1.96 -23.57
CA SER A 891 10.25 1.02 -24.19
C SER A 891 10.71 0.60 -25.59
N VAL A 892 11.09 1.55 -26.44
CA VAL A 892 11.51 1.29 -27.83
C VAL A 892 12.90 0.62 -27.90
N ILE A 893 13.81 0.96 -26.99
CA ILE A 893 15.12 0.30 -26.86
C ILE A 893 14.92 -1.19 -26.49
N ASN A 894 13.97 -1.51 -25.60
CA ASN A 894 13.58 -2.90 -25.31
C ASN A 894 12.96 -3.59 -26.54
N ALA A 895 12.11 -2.91 -27.33
CA ALA A 895 11.59 -3.46 -28.59
C ALA A 895 12.71 -3.86 -29.56
N CYS A 896 13.67 -2.95 -29.79
CA CYS A 896 14.84 -3.19 -30.63
C CYS A 896 15.70 -4.34 -30.08
N SER A 897 15.92 -4.38 -28.77
CA SER A 897 16.64 -5.45 -28.06
C SER A 897 16.00 -6.82 -28.28
N ARG A 898 14.68 -6.93 -28.12
CA ARG A 898 13.93 -8.18 -28.28
C ARG A 898 13.95 -8.66 -29.74
N LEU A 899 13.85 -7.75 -30.71
CA LEU A 899 14.01 -8.09 -32.13
C LEU A 899 15.45 -8.43 -32.52
N GLY A 900 16.45 -7.87 -31.86
CA GLY A 900 17.82 -7.86 -32.37
C GLY A 900 18.00 -6.88 -33.55
N ALA A 901 17.16 -5.83 -33.60
CA ALA A 901 17.11 -4.84 -34.66
C ALA A 901 18.17 -3.76 -34.43
N LEU A 902 19.42 -4.05 -34.85
CA LEU A 902 20.58 -3.20 -34.58
C LEU A 902 20.49 -1.82 -35.26
N SER A 903 19.90 -1.75 -36.44
CA SER A 903 19.79 -0.52 -37.24
C SER A 903 18.78 0.43 -36.60
N HIS A 904 17.60 -0.09 -36.23
CA HIS A 904 16.63 0.66 -35.42
C HIS A 904 17.20 1.04 -34.06
N GLY A 905 17.87 0.12 -33.35
CA GLY A 905 18.47 0.40 -32.05
C GLY A 905 19.54 1.49 -32.09
N LYS A 906 20.35 1.55 -33.17
CA LYS A 906 21.29 2.65 -33.43
C LYS A 906 20.55 3.97 -33.71
N TRP A 907 19.55 3.97 -34.57
CA TRP A 907 18.76 5.16 -34.90
C TRP A 907 18.09 5.76 -33.65
N VAL A 908 17.44 4.93 -32.82
CA VAL A 908 16.82 5.34 -31.55
C VAL A 908 17.86 5.92 -30.59
N HIS A 909 19.05 5.32 -30.47
CA HIS A 909 20.12 5.85 -29.62
C HIS A 909 20.67 7.19 -30.15
N SER A 910 20.88 7.34 -31.46
CA SER A 910 21.29 8.62 -32.07
C SER A 910 20.25 9.72 -31.84
N LEU A 911 18.97 9.41 -32.02
CA LEU A 911 17.86 10.33 -31.78
C LEU A 911 17.75 10.73 -30.29
N MET A 912 18.01 9.82 -29.37
CA MET A 912 18.04 10.10 -27.93
C MET A 912 19.14 11.11 -27.56
N ILE A 913 20.30 11.03 -28.22
CA ILE A 913 21.41 11.98 -28.08
C ILE A 913 21.04 13.34 -28.72
N GLU A 914 20.43 13.34 -29.91
CA GLU A 914 19.97 14.55 -30.60
C GLU A 914 18.94 15.33 -29.76
N LYS A 915 17.97 14.61 -29.17
CA LYS A 915 16.96 15.13 -28.25
C LYS A 915 17.49 15.46 -26.84
N LYS A 916 18.79 15.23 -26.58
CA LYS A 916 19.50 15.53 -25.32
C LYS A 916 18.86 14.91 -24.08
N ILE A 917 18.32 13.69 -24.20
CA ILE A 917 17.75 12.97 -23.07
C ILE A 917 18.87 12.52 -22.11
N GLU A 918 18.68 12.79 -20.81
CA GLU A 918 19.67 12.46 -19.79
C GLU A 918 19.75 10.94 -19.53
N LEU A 919 20.97 10.40 -19.57
CA LEU A 919 21.23 8.97 -19.33
C LEU A 919 21.19 8.63 -17.83
N ASN A 920 20.00 8.30 -17.33
CA ASN A 920 19.85 7.63 -16.04
C ASN A 920 20.22 6.13 -16.10
N TYR A 921 20.16 5.43 -14.97
CA TYR A 921 20.48 4.00 -14.88
C TYR A 921 19.54 3.09 -15.68
N ILE A 922 18.27 3.49 -15.84
CA ILE A 922 17.26 2.74 -16.61
C ILE A 922 17.59 2.78 -18.10
N LEU A 923 17.90 3.96 -18.65
CA LEU A 923 18.30 4.11 -20.05
C LEU A 923 19.67 3.48 -20.31
N SER A 924 20.61 3.60 -19.37
CA SER A 924 21.93 2.98 -19.47
C SER A 924 21.85 1.45 -19.52
N SER A 925 21.12 0.82 -18.60
CA SER A 925 20.91 -0.63 -18.58
C SER A 925 20.12 -1.13 -19.80
N ALA A 926 19.10 -0.37 -20.26
CA ALA A 926 18.36 -0.68 -21.48
C ALA A 926 19.26 -0.65 -22.74
N LEU A 927 20.14 0.34 -22.89
CA LEU A 927 21.11 0.40 -23.99
C LEU A 927 22.11 -0.76 -23.94
N ILE A 928 22.61 -1.12 -22.75
CA ILE A 928 23.54 -2.24 -22.55
C ILE A 928 22.89 -3.57 -22.95
N ASP A 929 21.64 -3.82 -22.53
CA ASP A 929 20.88 -5.00 -22.95
C ASP A 929 20.65 -4.99 -24.47
N MET A 930 20.23 -3.85 -25.04
CA MET A 930 19.97 -3.72 -26.49
C MET A 930 21.21 -4.00 -27.33
N TYR A 931 22.36 -3.35 -27.08
CA TYR A 931 23.57 -3.62 -27.84
C TYR A 931 24.09 -5.05 -27.63
N SER A 932 23.95 -5.62 -26.42
CA SER A 932 24.27 -7.03 -26.17
C SER A 932 23.39 -7.96 -27.02
N ARG A 933 22.06 -7.77 -26.99
CA ARG A 933 21.07 -8.58 -27.72
C ARG A 933 21.02 -8.32 -29.23
N CYS A 934 21.61 -7.23 -29.70
CA CYS A 934 21.83 -6.89 -31.11
C CYS A 934 23.24 -7.28 -31.61
N GLY A 935 23.98 -8.14 -30.89
CA GLY A 935 25.24 -8.70 -31.37
C GLY A 935 26.44 -7.74 -31.31
N ARG A 936 26.40 -6.74 -30.43
CA ARG A 936 27.40 -5.67 -30.31
C ARG A 936 27.90 -5.55 -28.86
N ILE A 937 28.38 -6.66 -28.32
CA ILE A 937 28.82 -6.76 -26.92
C ILE A 937 29.95 -5.77 -26.57
N GLU A 938 30.88 -5.48 -27.48
CA GLU A 938 31.92 -4.46 -27.26
C GLU A 938 31.36 -3.02 -27.21
N THR A 939 30.25 -2.75 -27.90
CA THR A 939 29.52 -1.47 -27.75
C THR A 939 28.80 -1.41 -26.41
N ALA A 940 28.22 -2.52 -25.95
CA ALA A 940 27.61 -2.61 -24.62
C ALA A 940 28.64 -2.45 -23.49
N LYS A 941 29.83 -3.07 -23.61
CA LYS A 941 30.99 -2.87 -22.72
C LYS A 941 31.41 -1.41 -22.67
N SER A 942 31.53 -0.74 -23.83
CA SER A 942 31.88 0.69 -23.90
C SER A 942 30.85 1.59 -23.20
N ILE A 943 29.55 1.34 -23.40
CA ILE A 943 28.48 2.07 -22.71
C ILE A 943 28.54 1.80 -21.19
N PHE A 944 28.72 0.55 -20.78
CA PHE A 944 28.89 0.18 -19.37
C PHE A 944 30.11 0.88 -18.72
N SER A 945 31.26 0.93 -19.42
CA SER A 945 32.45 1.63 -18.94
C SER A 945 32.18 3.13 -18.71
N ASN A 946 31.46 3.78 -19.63
CA ASN A 946 31.17 5.22 -19.57
C ASN A 946 29.98 5.59 -18.66
N ALA A 947 29.08 4.65 -18.34
CA ALA A 947 27.93 4.89 -17.48
C ALA A 947 28.32 5.12 -16.02
N GLN A 948 27.54 5.95 -15.31
CA GLN A 948 27.59 6.04 -13.84
C GLN A 948 27.05 4.75 -13.24
N LYS A 949 27.85 4.05 -12.41
CA LYS A 949 27.55 2.69 -11.93
C LYS A 949 26.76 2.68 -10.61
N THR A 950 25.78 3.58 -10.51
CA THR A 950 25.03 3.91 -9.29
C THR A 950 23.93 2.91 -8.91
N ASP A 951 23.66 1.92 -9.75
CA ASP A 951 22.56 0.97 -9.55
C ASP A 951 22.90 -0.42 -10.10
N VAL A 952 22.42 -1.46 -9.40
CA VAL A 952 22.65 -2.89 -9.70
C VAL A 952 22.14 -3.31 -11.09
N SER A 953 21.10 -2.67 -11.63
CA SER A 953 20.57 -2.98 -12.98
C SER A 953 21.59 -2.78 -14.10
N ILE A 954 22.55 -1.85 -13.95
CA ILE A 954 23.62 -1.60 -14.93
C ILE A 954 24.59 -2.78 -14.99
N TRP A 955 24.96 -3.31 -13.82
CA TRP A 955 25.81 -4.50 -13.68
C TRP A 955 25.09 -5.75 -14.19
N ASN A 956 23.83 -5.93 -13.79
CA ASN A 956 22.99 -7.04 -14.23
C ASN A 956 22.78 -7.06 -15.75
N ALA A 957 22.64 -5.88 -16.40
CA ALA A 957 22.51 -5.78 -17.85
C ALA A 957 23.77 -6.27 -18.58
N ILE A 958 24.97 -5.86 -18.16
CA ILE A 958 26.21 -6.28 -18.82
C ILE A 958 26.55 -7.75 -18.51
N ILE A 959 26.33 -8.22 -17.27
CA ILE A 959 26.53 -9.63 -16.88
C ILE A 959 25.64 -10.56 -17.72
N ASN A 960 24.36 -10.23 -17.85
CA ASN A 960 23.44 -10.99 -18.70
C ASN A 960 23.81 -10.90 -20.19
N GLY A 961 24.31 -9.75 -20.65
CA GLY A 961 24.86 -9.60 -22.00
C GLY A 961 26.01 -10.57 -22.27
N LEU A 962 27.02 -10.57 -21.40
CA LEU A 962 28.20 -11.44 -21.50
C LEU A 962 27.81 -12.93 -21.41
N ALA A 963 26.86 -13.28 -20.53
CA ALA A 963 26.32 -14.64 -20.43
C ALA A 963 25.68 -15.11 -21.75
N ILE A 964 24.87 -14.28 -22.41
CA ILE A 964 24.22 -14.61 -23.70
C ILE A 964 25.25 -14.72 -24.84
N HIS A 965 26.41 -14.07 -24.74
CA HIS A 965 27.54 -14.22 -25.69
C HIS A 965 28.50 -15.39 -25.38
N GLY A 966 28.36 -16.06 -24.23
CA GLY A 966 29.29 -17.13 -23.82
C GLY A 966 30.63 -16.60 -23.28
N LEU A 967 30.65 -15.36 -22.79
CA LEU A 967 31.84 -14.71 -22.24
C LEU A 967 31.87 -14.81 -20.71
N ALA A 968 31.90 -16.03 -20.17
CA ALA A 968 31.81 -16.25 -18.72
C ALA A 968 32.99 -15.65 -17.93
N VAL A 969 34.20 -15.64 -18.50
CA VAL A 969 35.38 -15.04 -17.85
C VAL A 969 35.20 -13.52 -17.71
N ASP A 970 34.71 -12.84 -18.75
CA ASP A 970 34.35 -11.42 -18.69
C ASP A 970 33.24 -11.19 -17.65
N ALA A 971 32.21 -12.04 -17.62
CA ALA A 971 31.09 -11.90 -16.67
C ALA A 971 31.55 -12.04 -15.20
N ILE A 972 32.43 -13.01 -14.93
CA ILE A 972 33.10 -13.21 -13.63
C ILE A 972 33.98 -12.00 -13.28
N SER A 973 34.75 -11.47 -14.24
CA SER A 973 35.57 -10.28 -14.03
C SER A 973 34.74 -9.02 -13.74
N VAL A 974 33.53 -8.92 -14.29
CA VAL A 974 32.58 -7.84 -14.00
C VAL A 974 31.92 -8.05 -12.63
N PHE A 975 31.54 -9.28 -12.25
CA PHE A 975 31.06 -9.58 -10.90
C PHE A 975 32.09 -9.18 -9.84
N SER A 976 33.35 -9.60 -9.97
CA SER A 976 34.39 -9.21 -9.02
C SER A 976 34.91 -7.78 -9.18
N ALA A 977 34.39 -7.01 -10.14
CA ALA A 977 34.47 -5.55 -10.10
C ALA A 977 33.30 -4.94 -9.31
N MET A 978 32.08 -5.47 -9.47
CA MET A 978 30.89 -5.10 -8.68
C MET A 978 31.12 -5.30 -7.17
N GLU A 979 31.74 -6.42 -6.78
CA GLU A 979 32.13 -6.72 -5.38
C GLU A 979 33.08 -5.68 -4.75
N ARG A 980 33.70 -4.81 -5.55
CA ARG A 980 34.64 -3.77 -5.09
C ARG A 980 34.07 -2.36 -5.12
N GLU A 981 32.88 -2.16 -5.68
CA GLU A 981 32.24 -0.85 -5.70
C GLU A 981 31.57 -0.55 -4.35
N LYS A 982 31.66 0.72 -3.93
CA LYS A 982 31.04 1.15 -2.69
C LYS A 982 29.52 1.31 -2.89
N ASP A 983 28.75 0.91 -1.88
CA ASP A 983 27.29 1.06 -1.83
C ASP A 983 26.49 0.25 -2.88
N ILE A 984 27.14 -0.72 -3.55
CA ILE A 984 26.52 -1.70 -4.47
C ILE A 984 26.62 -3.11 -3.88
N SER A 985 25.56 -3.91 -3.98
CA SER A 985 25.55 -5.33 -3.63
C SER A 985 25.01 -6.17 -4.78
N PRO A 986 25.58 -7.36 -5.06
CA PRO A 986 24.93 -8.40 -5.85
C PRO A 986 23.50 -8.69 -5.38
N ASP A 987 22.61 -8.94 -6.33
CA ASP A 987 21.22 -9.33 -6.10
C ASP A 987 20.88 -10.69 -6.74
N SER A 988 19.63 -11.12 -6.58
CA SER A 988 19.09 -12.35 -7.18
C SER A 988 19.34 -12.40 -8.70
N VAL A 989 19.12 -11.30 -9.42
CA VAL A 989 19.32 -11.23 -10.88
C VAL A 989 20.80 -11.29 -11.26
N THR A 990 21.71 -10.80 -10.40
CA THR A 990 23.17 -10.94 -10.58
C THR A 990 23.57 -12.41 -10.60
N PHE A 991 23.16 -13.19 -9.60
CA PHE A 991 23.54 -14.59 -9.47
C PHE A 991 22.92 -15.47 -10.57
N MET A 992 21.65 -15.24 -10.93
CA MET A 992 21.03 -15.88 -12.11
C MET A 992 21.87 -15.63 -13.39
N GLY A 993 22.33 -14.39 -13.60
CA GLY A 993 23.17 -14.03 -14.74
C GLY A 993 24.52 -14.76 -14.77
N ILE A 994 25.20 -14.86 -13.63
CA ILE A 994 26.50 -15.54 -13.51
C ILE A 994 26.39 -17.06 -13.61
N ILE A 995 25.41 -17.68 -12.96
CA ILE A 995 25.17 -19.14 -13.07
C ILE A 995 24.84 -19.50 -14.52
N LYS A 996 24.06 -18.66 -15.22
CA LYS A 996 23.77 -18.82 -16.65
C LYS A 996 25.01 -18.67 -17.53
N ALA A 997 25.90 -17.72 -17.22
CA ALA A 997 27.19 -17.60 -17.92
C ALA A 997 28.02 -18.88 -17.78
N CYS A 998 28.09 -19.43 -16.56
CA CYS A 998 28.75 -20.71 -16.28
C CYS A 998 28.10 -21.87 -17.07
N SER A 999 26.76 -21.95 -17.08
CA SER A 999 26.00 -22.97 -17.84
C SER A 999 26.33 -22.95 -19.33
N HIS A 1000 26.33 -21.78 -19.95
CA HIS A 1000 26.62 -21.64 -21.38
C HIS A 1000 28.05 -22.06 -21.77
N CYS A 1001 28.99 -22.10 -20.81
CA CYS A 1001 30.42 -22.35 -21.01
C CYS A 1001 30.93 -23.65 -20.36
N GLY A 1002 30.06 -24.43 -19.70
CA GLY A 1002 30.43 -25.68 -19.04
C GLY A 1002 31.20 -25.54 -17.73
N LEU A 1003 31.18 -24.36 -17.10
CA LEU A 1003 31.92 -24.05 -15.86
C LEU A 1003 31.17 -24.59 -14.62
N LEU A 1004 31.14 -25.92 -14.50
CA LEU A 1004 30.34 -26.66 -13.52
C LEU A 1004 30.68 -26.30 -12.06
N GLU A 1005 31.97 -26.27 -11.72
CA GLU A 1005 32.44 -25.97 -10.37
C GLU A 1005 32.13 -24.52 -9.98
N GLN A 1006 32.36 -23.58 -10.90
CA GLN A 1006 32.13 -22.15 -10.69
C GLN A 1006 30.63 -21.87 -10.54
N GLY A 1007 29.78 -22.48 -11.38
CA GLY A 1007 28.32 -22.35 -11.25
C GLY A 1007 27.79 -22.85 -9.90
N GLN A 1008 28.26 -24.01 -9.44
CA GLN A 1008 27.95 -24.52 -8.09
C GLN A 1008 28.50 -23.60 -6.98
N TRP A 1009 29.70 -23.05 -7.16
CA TRP A 1009 30.29 -22.10 -6.20
C TRP A 1009 29.46 -20.82 -6.08
N TYR A 1010 29.06 -20.20 -7.19
CA TYR A 1010 28.21 -18.99 -7.18
C TYR A 1010 26.83 -19.26 -6.55
N PHE A 1011 26.19 -20.40 -6.85
CA PHE A 1011 24.93 -20.80 -6.22
C PHE A 1011 25.06 -20.99 -4.69
N ASN A 1012 26.21 -21.48 -4.22
CA ASN A 1012 26.53 -21.57 -2.79
C ASN A 1012 26.86 -20.20 -2.17
N LEU A 1013 27.60 -19.34 -2.87
CA LEU A 1013 28.03 -18.01 -2.42
C LEU A 1013 26.81 -17.11 -2.18
N MET A 1014 25.86 -17.11 -3.12
CA MET A 1014 24.56 -16.44 -3.02
C MET A 1014 23.86 -16.73 -1.69
N GLN A 1015 23.77 -18.00 -1.31
CA GLN A 1015 23.12 -18.45 -0.08
C GLN A 1015 23.95 -18.14 1.18
N LYS A 1016 25.25 -18.43 1.16
CA LYS A 1016 26.11 -18.47 2.36
C LYS A 1016 26.73 -17.13 2.74
N SER A 1017 26.98 -16.27 1.75
CA SER A 1017 27.68 -14.99 1.95
C SER A 1017 26.77 -13.78 1.72
N TYR A 1018 25.78 -13.89 0.82
CA TYR A 1018 24.81 -12.81 0.53
C TYR A 1018 23.43 -13.05 1.13
N LEU A 1019 23.18 -14.22 1.73
CA LEU A 1019 21.89 -14.61 2.33
C LEU A 1019 20.69 -14.57 1.36
N ILE A 1020 20.95 -14.58 0.06
CA ILE A 1020 19.92 -14.55 -0.99
C ILE A 1020 19.33 -15.96 -1.12
N ARG A 1021 18.02 -16.07 -0.87
CA ARG A 1021 17.27 -17.32 -1.05
C ARG A 1021 17.15 -17.64 -2.55
N PRO A 1022 17.47 -18.86 -3.01
CA PRO A 1022 17.35 -19.20 -4.43
C PRO A 1022 15.89 -19.20 -4.89
N GLU A 1023 15.60 -18.40 -5.92
CA GLU A 1023 14.34 -18.41 -6.67
C GLU A 1023 14.34 -19.51 -7.76
N ILE A 1024 13.19 -19.78 -8.37
CA ILE A 1024 13.01 -20.90 -9.30
C ILE A 1024 13.91 -20.82 -10.55
N GLU A 1025 14.25 -19.61 -10.98
CA GLU A 1025 15.19 -19.31 -12.06
C GLU A 1025 16.61 -19.81 -11.74
N HIS A 1026 17.01 -19.82 -10.47
CA HIS A 1026 18.33 -20.29 -10.01
C HIS A 1026 18.41 -21.81 -10.08
N TYR A 1027 17.36 -22.49 -9.59
CA TYR A 1027 17.21 -23.94 -9.76
C TYR A 1027 17.17 -24.30 -11.25
N GLY A 1028 16.44 -23.55 -12.08
CA GLY A 1028 16.43 -23.74 -13.54
C GLY A 1028 17.79 -23.54 -14.21
N ALA A 1029 18.58 -22.56 -13.77
CA ALA A 1029 19.94 -22.32 -14.28
C ALA A 1029 20.93 -23.40 -13.83
N MET A 1030 20.82 -23.90 -12.59
CA MET A 1030 21.59 -25.05 -12.10
C MET A 1030 21.21 -26.34 -12.83
N VAL A 1031 19.92 -26.55 -13.11
CA VAL A 1031 19.43 -27.68 -13.91
C VAL A 1031 19.96 -27.61 -15.34
N ASP A 1032 19.96 -26.44 -16.01
CA ASP A 1032 20.59 -26.27 -17.34
C ASP A 1032 22.11 -26.56 -17.30
N LEU A 1033 22.81 -26.14 -16.25
CA LEU A 1033 24.24 -26.41 -16.04
C LEU A 1033 24.55 -27.92 -15.94
N PHE A 1034 23.90 -28.63 -15.01
CA PHE A 1034 24.07 -30.07 -14.86
C PHE A 1034 23.61 -30.85 -16.12
N ALA A 1035 22.49 -30.44 -16.70
CA ALA A 1035 21.92 -31.07 -17.89
C ALA A 1035 22.82 -30.93 -19.14
N ARG A 1036 23.54 -29.81 -19.29
CA ARG A 1036 24.57 -29.63 -20.33
C ARG A 1036 25.81 -30.49 -20.06
N ALA A 1037 26.23 -30.58 -18.79
CA ALA A 1037 27.35 -31.44 -18.38
C ALA A 1037 27.07 -32.95 -18.53
N GLY A 1038 25.82 -33.35 -18.76
CA GLY A 1038 25.39 -34.76 -18.83
C GLY A 1038 25.05 -35.39 -17.48
N LEU A 1039 25.14 -34.61 -16.41
CA LEU A 1039 24.87 -34.97 -15.02
C LEU A 1039 23.35 -34.94 -14.76
N LEU A 1040 22.64 -35.85 -15.41
CA LEU A 1040 21.17 -35.87 -15.44
C LEU A 1040 20.54 -36.38 -14.15
N GLU A 1041 21.25 -37.20 -13.37
CA GLU A 1041 20.75 -37.68 -12.08
C GLU A 1041 20.88 -36.57 -11.02
N GLU A 1042 21.98 -35.81 -11.07
CA GLU A 1042 22.24 -34.59 -10.28
C GLU A 1042 21.28 -33.47 -10.65
N ALA A 1043 20.99 -33.30 -11.94
CA ALA A 1043 19.95 -32.39 -12.42
C ALA A 1043 18.55 -32.80 -11.91
N TYR A 1044 18.26 -34.10 -11.76
CA TYR A 1044 17.00 -34.56 -11.17
C TYR A 1044 16.99 -34.39 -9.64
N ALA A 1045 18.10 -34.63 -8.95
CA ALA A 1045 18.25 -34.36 -7.52
C ALA A 1045 17.98 -32.88 -7.20
N MET A 1046 18.57 -31.95 -7.95
CA MET A 1046 18.37 -30.50 -7.82
C MET A 1046 16.88 -30.08 -7.97
N ILE A 1047 16.06 -30.85 -8.70
CA ILE A 1047 14.61 -30.62 -8.84
C ILE A 1047 13.80 -31.25 -7.69
N ASN A 1048 14.33 -32.27 -7.03
CA ASN A 1048 13.69 -32.88 -5.85
C ASN A 1048 14.07 -32.17 -4.53
N GLU A 1049 15.21 -31.47 -4.50
CA GLU A 1049 15.71 -30.71 -3.34
C GLU A 1049 15.18 -29.26 -3.27
N MET A 1050 14.57 -28.73 -4.35
CA MET A 1050 14.10 -27.35 -4.38
C MET A 1050 12.84 -27.12 -3.51
N PRO A 1051 12.76 -26.05 -2.71
CA PRO A 1051 11.70 -25.84 -1.71
C PRO A 1051 10.38 -25.25 -2.27
N MET A 1052 10.11 -25.44 -3.57
CA MET A 1052 8.91 -24.95 -4.26
C MET A 1052 8.51 -25.92 -5.39
N GLU A 1053 7.26 -25.87 -5.87
CA GLU A 1053 6.88 -26.69 -7.04
C GLU A 1053 7.74 -26.35 -8.27
N PRO A 1054 8.37 -27.33 -8.94
CA PRO A 1054 9.14 -27.07 -10.15
C PRO A 1054 8.23 -26.75 -11.34
N ASP A 1055 8.57 -25.69 -12.07
CA ASP A 1055 7.76 -25.18 -13.18
C ASP A 1055 7.97 -25.98 -14.48
N VAL A 1056 7.20 -25.61 -15.50
CA VAL A 1056 7.28 -26.26 -16.81
C VAL A 1056 8.61 -25.97 -17.53
N PHE A 1057 9.30 -24.86 -17.25
CA PHE A 1057 10.63 -24.57 -17.81
C PHE A 1057 11.73 -25.47 -17.21
N VAL A 1058 11.75 -25.65 -15.89
CA VAL A 1058 12.67 -26.55 -15.18
C VAL A 1058 12.54 -27.98 -15.73
N TRP A 1059 11.32 -28.53 -15.76
CA TRP A 1059 11.08 -29.86 -16.30
C TRP A 1059 11.42 -29.99 -17.79
N ARG A 1060 11.10 -28.98 -18.62
CA ARG A 1060 11.47 -28.95 -20.05
C ARG A 1060 12.98 -28.95 -20.28
N THR A 1061 13.74 -28.30 -19.40
CA THR A 1061 15.20 -28.21 -19.49
C THR A 1061 15.82 -29.60 -19.30
N LEU A 1062 15.44 -30.30 -18.22
CA LEU A 1062 15.86 -31.69 -18.00
C LEU A 1062 15.40 -32.61 -19.14
N LEU A 1063 14.13 -32.51 -19.57
CA LEU A 1063 13.58 -33.33 -20.65
C LEU A 1063 14.34 -33.15 -21.98
N SER A 1064 14.70 -31.91 -22.33
CA SER A 1064 15.48 -31.62 -23.53
C SER A 1064 16.86 -32.27 -23.49
N ALA A 1065 17.46 -32.39 -22.30
CA ALA A 1065 18.75 -33.04 -22.12
C ALA A 1065 18.65 -34.56 -22.03
N CYS A 1066 17.55 -35.13 -21.49
CA CYS A 1066 17.24 -36.56 -21.60
C CYS A 1066 17.23 -37.02 -23.07
N ARG A 1067 16.70 -36.19 -24.00
CA ARG A 1067 16.82 -36.45 -25.44
C ARG A 1067 18.27 -36.34 -25.92
N THR A 1068 18.99 -35.26 -25.58
CA THR A 1068 20.38 -35.04 -26.05
C THR A 1068 21.32 -36.18 -25.64
N HIS A 1069 21.23 -36.65 -24.39
CA HIS A 1069 22.03 -37.75 -23.83
C HIS A 1069 21.35 -39.12 -23.94
N LYS A 1070 20.28 -39.24 -24.75
CA LYS A 1070 19.55 -40.48 -25.08
C LYS A 1070 19.00 -41.28 -23.89
N LYS A 1071 18.76 -40.64 -22.73
CA LYS A 1071 18.14 -41.23 -21.52
C LYS A 1071 16.61 -41.28 -21.61
N SER A 1072 16.06 -42.17 -22.45
CA SER A 1072 14.61 -42.26 -22.70
C SER A 1072 13.76 -42.50 -21.44
N LYS A 1073 14.16 -43.43 -20.56
CA LYS A 1073 13.42 -43.75 -19.32
C LYS A 1073 13.20 -42.55 -18.41
N LEU A 1074 14.24 -41.75 -18.16
CA LEU A 1074 14.14 -40.55 -17.32
C LEU A 1074 13.25 -39.48 -17.99
N GLY A 1075 13.29 -39.38 -19.33
CA GLY A 1075 12.37 -38.50 -20.05
C GLY A 1075 10.89 -38.95 -20.01
N GLU A 1076 10.63 -40.27 -20.00
CA GLU A 1076 9.29 -40.83 -19.77
C GLU A 1076 8.77 -40.44 -18.37
N GLU A 1077 9.61 -40.51 -17.33
CA GLU A 1077 9.27 -40.11 -15.96
C GLU A 1077 9.05 -38.59 -15.83
N VAL A 1078 9.96 -37.77 -16.37
CA VAL A 1078 9.88 -36.29 -16.32
C VAL A 1078 8.61 -35.77 -16.99
N VAL A 1079 8.17 -36.36 -18.10
CA VAL A 1079 6.90 -35.97 -18.73
C VAL A 1079 5.67 -36.33 -17.90
N GLY A 1080 5.74 -37.38 -17.07
CA GLY A 1080 4.72 -37.68 -16.07
C GLY A 1080 4.56 -36.60 -14.98
N LYS A 1081 5.58 -35.75 -14.76
CA LYS A 1081 5.55 -34.63 -13.80
C LYS A 1081 4.95 -33.35 -14.39
N ILE A 1082 4.89 -33.21 -15.72
CA ILE A 1082 4.44 -31.97 -16.39
C ILE A 1082 2.91 -31.91 -16.45
N LYS A 1083 2.30 -31.14 -15.54
CA LYS A 1083 0.84 -30.93 -15.42
C LYS A 1083 0.15 -30.56 -16.76
N HIS A 1084 0.81 -29.73 -17.59
CA HIS A 1084 0.30 -29.31 -18.90
C HIS A 1084 1.38 -29.36 -20.00
N LEU A 1085 1.38 -30.44 -20.78
CA LEU A 1085 2.25 -30.60 -21.95
C LEU A 1085 1.86 -29.65 -23.07
N GLY A 1086 2.80 -28.82 -23.52
CA GLY A 1086 2.70 -27.99 -24.70
C GLY A 1086 3.20 -28.71 -25.97
N SER A 1087 3.05 -28.07 -27.13
CA SER A 1087 3.39 -28.71 -28.41
C SER A 1087 4.87 -29.00 -28.62
N GLY A 1088 5.76 -28.27 -27.94
CA GLY A 1088 7.18 -28.60 -27.88
C GLY A 1088 7.45 -29.94 -27.18
N ASP A 1089 6.65 -30.29 -26.17
CA ASP A 1089 6.91 -31.42 -25.28
C ASP A 1089 6.46 -32.73 -25.93
N TYR A 1090 5.25 -32.74 -26.53
CA TYR A 1090 4.78 -33.87 -27.35
C TYR A 1090 5.72 -34.15 -28.52
N VAL A 1091 6.22 -33.11 -29.20
CA VAL A 1091 7.21 -33.26 -30.29
C VAL A 1091 8.54 -33.81 -29.75
N LEU A 1092 9.01 -33.32 -28.60
CA LEU A 1092 10.28 -33.78 -28.03
C LEU A 1092 10.21 -35.23 -27.53
N MET A 1093 9.08 -35.65 -26.94
CA MET A 1093 8.79 -37.05 -26.60
C MET A 1093 8.66 -37.94 -27.83
N SER A 1094 7.87 -37.54 -28.83
CA SER A 1094 7.71 -38.31 -30.08
C SER A 1094 9.06 -38.53 -30.75
N ASN A 1095 9.91 -37.48 -30.81
CA ASN A 1095 11.28 -37.60 -31.30
C ASN A 1095 12.15 -38.54 -30.46
N MET A 1096 12.06 -38.48 -29.12
CA MET A 1096 12.82 -39.37 -28.23
C MET A 1096 12.41 -40.84 -28.40
N TYR A 1097 11.12 -41.12 -28.58
CA TYR A 1097 10.61 -42.46 -28.91
C TYR A 1097 11.09 -42.95 -30.27
N CYS A 1098 11.03 -42.13 -31.34
CA CYS A 1098 11.62 -42.49 -32.64
C CYS A 1098 13.13 -42.78 -32.54
N SER A 1099 13.89 -41.96 -31.79
CA SER A 1099 15.34 -42.16 -31.58
C SER A 1099 15.70 -43.45 -30.84
N THR A 1100 14.73 -44.09 -30.19
CA THR A 1100 14.84 -45.40 -29.53
C THR A 1100 14.03 -46.50 -30.24
N LYS A 1101 13.60 -46.25 -31.50
CA LYS A 1101 12.81 -47.15 -32.36
C LYS A 1101 11.47 -47.60 -31.76
N LYS A 1102 10.92 -46.87 -30.77
CA LYS A 1102 9.60 -47.09 -30.16
C LYS A 1102 8.49 -46.40 -30.99
N TRP A 1103 8.28 -46.84 -32.23
CA TRP A 1103 7.41 -46.14 -33.20
C TRP A 1103 5.96 -45.96 -32.71
N ASP A 1104 5.34 -46.99 -32.13
CA ASP A 1104 3.95 -46.93 -31.64
C ASP A 1104 3.76 -45.87 -30.55
N TYR A 1105 4.75 -45.71 -29.66
CA TYR A 1105 4.75 -44.69 -28.61
C TYR A 1105 4.94 -43.29 -29.20
N ALA A 1106 5.78 -43.16 -30.24
CA ALA A 1106 5.99 -41.89 -30.94
C ALA A 1106 4.73 -41.40 -31.65
N GLU A 1107 3.98 -42.32 -32.27
CA GLU A 1107 2.72 -42.04 -32.97
C GLU A 1107 1.57 -41.80 -31.99
N ASN A 1108 1.43 -42.58 -30.92
CA ASN A 1108 0.44 -42.33 -29.87
C ASN A 1108 0.60 -40.93 -29.24
N MET A 1109 1.83 -40.43 -29.09
CA MET A 1109 2.08 -39.03 -28.68
C MET A 1109 1.59 -38.00 -29.71
N ARG A 1110 1.73 -38.25 -31.01
CA ARG A 1110 1.21 -37.37 -32.08
C ARG A 1110 -0.31 -37.39 -32.14
N GLN A 1111 -0.92 -38.56 -32.01
CA GLN A 1111 -2.37 -38.69 -31.91
C GLN A 1111 -2.92 -38.01 -30.66
N THR A 1112 -2.25 -38.13 -29.50
CA THR A 1112 -2.63 -37.46 -28.26
C THR A 1112 -2.52 -35.94 -28.37
N MET A 1113 -1.45 -35.44 -29.01
CA MET A 1113 -1.26 -34.02 -29.33
C MET A 1113 -2.39 -33.49 -30.22
N ASN A 1114 -2.75 -34.22 -31.30
CA ASN A 1114 -3.84 -33.86 -32.19
C ASN A 1114 -5.22 -33.92 -31.50
N LYS A 1115 -5.51 -34.99 -30.75
CA LYS A 1115 -6.77 -35.16 -29.99
C LYS A 1115 -7.01 -34.06 -28.94
N LYS A 1116 -5.94 -33.42 -28.45
CA LYS A 1116 -6.00 -32.28 -27.51
C LYS A 1116 -5.94 -30.90 -28.20
N GLY A 1117 -5.95 -30.82 -29.53
CA GLY A 1117 -5.88 -29.55 -30.28
C GLY A 1117 -4.53 -28.83 -30.17
N VAL A 1118 -3.46 -29.52 -29.77
CA VAL A 1118 -2.17 -28.91 -29.44
C VAL A 1118 -1.32 -28.74 -30.70
N HIS A 1119 -1.32 -27.55 -31.30
CA HIS A 1119 -0.61 -27.28 -32.56
C HIS A 1119 0.90 -27.00 -32.38
N LYS A 1120 1.74 -27.57 -33.26
CA LYS A 1120 3.21 -27.37 -33.28
C LYS A 1120 3.58 -25.89 -33.45
N ALA A 1121 4.30 -25.34 -32.48
CA ALA A 1121 4.84 -23.99 -32.56
C ALA A 1121 5.77 -23.86 -33.78
N LYS A 1122 5.49 -22.88 -34.66
CA LYS A 1122 6.24 -22.69 -35.91
C LYS A 1122 7.55 -21.93 -35.62
N GLY A 1123 8.66 -22.48 -36.10
CA GLY A 1123 9.94 -21.79 -36.09
C GLY A 1123 9.89 -20.56 -37.00
N LYS A 1124 10.33 -19.41 -36.47
CA LYS A 1124 10.47 -18.14 -37.18
C LYS A 1124 11.93 -17.70 -37.01
N SER A 1125 12.61 -17.44 -38.11
CA SER A 1125 13.92 -16.78 -38.12
C SER A 1125 13.81 -15.47 -38.90
N TRP A 1126 14.63 -14.48 -38.58
CA TRP A 1126 14.59 -13.18 -39.23
C TRP A 1126 15.95 -12.48 -39.27
N VAL A 1127 16.07 -11.55 -40.21
CA VAL A 1127 17.25 -10.74 -40.48
C VAL A 1127 16.81 -9.28 -40.71
N GLU A 1128 17.54 -8.33 -40.14
CA GLU A 1128 17.34 -6.91 -40.41
C GLU A 1128 18.29 -6.46 -41.54
N LEU A 1129 17.75 -5.87 -42.60
CA LEU A 1129 18.48 -5.44 -43.79
C LEU A 1129 17.93 -4.09 -44.26
N HIS A 1130 18.79 -3.09 -44.43
CA HIS A 1130 18.41 -1.74 -44.89
C HIS A 1130 17.22 -1.11 -44.12
N GLY A 1131 17.11 -1.37 -42.81
CA GLY A 1131 16.00 -0.89 -41.98
C GLY A 1131 14.69 -1.68 -42.09
N MET A 1132 14.66 -2.81 -42.80
CA MET A 1132 13.50 -3.71 -42.89
C MET A 1132 13.80 -5.06 -42.23
N ILE A 1133 12.80 -5.65 -41.57
CA ILE A 1133 12.92 -6.95 -40.87
C ILE A 1133 12.30 -8.05 -41.72
N HIS A 1134 13.14 -8.80 -42.43
CA HIS A 1134 12.72 -9.91 -43.28
C HIS A 1134 12.55 -11.18 -42.44
N HIS A 1135 11.34 -11.75 -42.47
CA HIS A 1135 10.94 -12.90 -41.68
C HIS A 1135 10.78 -14.16 -42.53
N PHE A 1136 11.18 -15.31 -41.99
CA PHE A 1136 11.12 -16.61 -42.65
C PHE A 1136 10.58 -17.69 -41.71
N ARG A 1137 9.65 -18.51 -42.23
CA ARG A 1137 9.25 -19.80 -41.67
C ARG A 1137 10.04 -20.93 -42.38
N ALA A 1138 9.84 -22.19 -41.99
CA ALA A 1138 10.34 -23.31 -42.79
C ALA A 1138 9.47 -23.47 -44.05
N GLY A 1139 10.10 -23.68 -45.21
CA GLY A 1139 9.41 -23.78 -46.51
C GLY A 1139 8.74 -22.48 -46.98
N ASP A 1140 9.20 -21.31 -46.51
CA ASP A 1140 8.52 -20.04 -46.71
C ASP A 1140 8.74 -19.45 -48.12
N ARG A 1141 7.67 -19.40 -48.90
CA ARG A 1141 7.63 -18.84 -50.26
C ARG A 1141 6.89 -17.49 -50.35
N SER A 1142 6.66 -16.81 -49.22
CA SER A 1142 5.92 -15.54 -49.18
C SER A 1142 6.78 -14.28 -49.43
N HIS A 1143 8.10 -14.44 -49.57
CA HIS A 1143 9.02 -13.32 -49.77
C HIS A 1143 9.08 -12.92 -51.27
N PRO A 1144 9.08 -11.63 -51.63
CA PRO A 1144 9.10 -11.21 -53.04
C PRO A 1144 10.25 -11.79 -53.87
N GLU A 1145 11.42 -12.00 -53.26
CA GLU A 1145 12.62 -12.55 -53.91
C GLU A 1145 12.83 -14.04 -53.59
N THR A 1146 11.76 -14.78 -53.25
CA THR A 1146 11.81 -16.20 -52.89
C THR A 1146 12.63 -17.04 -53.87
N GLU A 1147 12.45 -16.85 -55.19
CA GLU A 1147 13.18 -17.64 -56.21
C GLU A 1147 14.71 -17.44 -56.11
N SER A 1148 15.16 -16.21 -55.94
CA SER A 1148 16.58 -15.87 -55.77
C SER A 1148 17.15 -16.40 -54.45
N ILE A 1149 16.36 -16.35 -53.37
CA ILE A 1149 16.74 -16.88 -52.06
C ILE A 1149 16.88 -18.41 -52.11
N TYR A 1150 15.95 -19.11 -52.76
CA TYR A 1150 15.99 -20.58 -52.93
C TYR A 1150 17.16 -21.00 -53.82
N THR A 1151 17.34 -20.36 -54.98
CA THR A 1151 18.48 -20.64 -55.90
C THR A 1151 19.82 -20.46 -55.19
N LEU A 1152 19.98 -19.42 -54.37
CA LEU A 1152 21.20 -19.21 -53.57
C LEU A 1152 21.34 -20.27 -52.47
N LEU A 1153 20.27 -20.63 -51.77
CA LEU A 1153 20.26 -21.66 -50.73
C LEU A 1153 20.65 -23.05 -51.28
N GLU A 1154 20.14 -23.42 -52.44
CA GLU A 1154 20.50 -24.66 -53.15
C GLU A 1154 21.98 -24.65 -53.55
N ALA A 1155 22.46 -23.54 -54.14
CA ALA A 1155 23.87 -23.37 -54.52
C ALA A 1155 24.82 -23.43 -53.31
N LEU A 1156 24.46 -22.78 -52.19
CA LEU A 1156 25.20 -22.82 -50.94
C LEU A 1156 25.19 -24.21 -50.30
N THR A 1157 24.08 -24.95 -50.39
CA THR A 1157 23.96 -26.31 -49.86
C THR A 1157 24.81 -27.28 -50.67
N ARG A 1158 24.75 -27.22 -52.01
CA ARG A 1158 25.64 -27.99 -52.90
C ARG A 1158 27.12 -27.69 -52.61
N ARG A 1159 27.47 -26.41 -52.41
CA ARG A 1159 28.84 -25.99 -52.10
C ARG A 1159 29.30 -26.40 -50.70
N SER A 1160 28.39 -26.43 -49.73
CA SER A 1160 28.69 -26.91 -48.37
C SER A 1160 28.92 -28.42 -48.32
N ARG A 1161 28.16 -29.22 -49.10
CA ARG A 1161 28.40 -30.67 -49.22
C ARG A 1161 29.82 -30.99 -49.72
N MET A 1162 30.32 -30.24 -50.71
CA MET A 1162 31.70 -30.40 -51.21
C MET A 1162 32.77 -30.05 -50.14
N GLU A 1163 32.42 -29.27 -49.13
CA GLU A 1163 33.28 -28.93 -47.98
C GLU A 1163 33.07 -29.85 -46.75
N GLY A 1164 32.32 -30.95 -46.91
CA GLY A 1164 32.10 -31.97 -45.88
C GLY A 1164 30.86 -31.76 -45.00
N TYR A 1165 29.92 -30.87 -45.36
CA TYR A 1165 28.60 -30.85 -44.70
C TYR A 1165 27.79 -32.09 -45.08
N VAL A 1166 27.41 -32.87 -44.07
CA VAL A 1166 26.43 -33.96 -44.16
C VAL A 1166 25.17 -33.53 -43.41
N SER A 1167 24.00 -33.73 -44.02
CA SER A 1167 22.71 -33.44 -43.40
C SER A 1167 22.42 -34.37 -42.24
N VAL A 1168 21.95 -33.83 -41.10
CA VAL A 1168 21.71 -34.65 -39.89
C VAL A 1168 20.32 -35.29 -39.95
N GLN A 1169 20.17 -36.32 -40.80
CA GLN A 1169 18.90 -37.03 -41.07
C GLN A 1169 18.25 -37.63 -39.80
N ASP A 1170 19.04 -37.98 -38.78
CA ASP A 1170 18.60 -38.35 -37.41
C ASP A 1170 17.64 -37.33 -36.76
N LEU A 1171 17.56 -36.09 -37.25
CA LEU A 1171 16.62 -35.08 -36.77
C LEU A 1171 15.22 -35.16 -37.41
N VAL A 1172 15.07 -35.84 -38.56
CA VAL A 1172 13.79 -35.99 -39.29
C VAL A 1172 13.20 -37.36 -39.03
N LEU A 1173 12.55 -37.44 -37.88
CA LEU A 1173 12.02 -38.66 -37.30
C LEU A 1173 10.59 -38.93 -37.79
N MET A 1174 10.46 -39.01 -39.12
CA MET A 1174 9.25 -39.36 -39.86
C MET A 1174 9.59 -40.53 -40.79
N ASP A 1175 8.63 -41.43 -41.02
CA ASP A 1175 8.82 -42.59 -41.90
C ASP A 1175 8.57 -42.19 -43.36
N ILE A 1176 9.62 -41.58 -43.93
CA ILE A 1176 9.70 -41.02 -45.28
C ILE A 1176 11.10 -41.33 -45.84
N SER A 1177 11.31 -41.15 -47.15
CA SER A 1177 12.61 -41.48 -47.77
C SER A 1177 13.75 -40.59 -47.25
N GLU A 1178 14.99 -41.06 -47.34
CA GLU A 1178 16.16 -40.29 -46.88
C GLU A 1178 16.37 -38.99 -47.69
N GLU A 1179 15.90 -38.97 -48.94
CA GLU A 1179 15.82 -37.79 -49.80
C GLU A 1179 14.77 -36.79 -49.27
N GLU A 1180 13.55 -37.24 -48.94
CA GLU A 1180 12.51 -36.37 -48.37
C GLU A 1180 12.92 -35.85 -46.98
N LYS A 1181 13.64 -36.65 -46.17
CA LYS A 1181 14.23 -36.19 -44.90
C LYS A 1181 15.23 -35.06 -45.12
N GLU A 1182 16.11 -35.20 -46.11
CA GLU A 1182 17.09 -34.17 -46.42
C GLU A 1182 16.43 -32.91 -47.00
N GLU A 1183 15.43 -33.04 -47.87
CA GLU A 1183 14.68 -31.89 -48.42
C GLU A 1183 14.00 -31.07 -47.31
N ASN A 1184 13.38 -31.75 -46.34
CA ASN A 1184 12.79 -31.10 -45.16
C ASN A 1184 13.82 -30.28 -44.35
N LEU A 1185 15.06 -30.75 -44.23
CA LEU A 1185 16.15 -30.02 -43.55
C LEU A 1185 16.68 -28.83 -44.37
N ASN A 1186 16.61 -28.88 -45.70
CA ASN A 1186 17.18 -27.85 -46.56
C ASN A 1186 16.43 -26.51 -46.47
N TYR A 1187 15.10 -26.54 -46.34
CA TYR A 1187 14.27 -25.32 -46.31
C TYR A 1187 13.91 -24.83 -44.89
N HIS A 1188 14.77 -25.09 -43.91
CA HIS A 1188 14.63 -24.53 -42.56
C HIS A 1188 14.71 -22.99 -42.54
N SER A 1189 13.96 -22.36 -41.61
CA SER A 1189 13.86 -20.89 -41.48
C SER A 1189 15.22 -20.21 -41.34
N GLU A 1190 16.16 -20.86 -40.66
CA GLU A 1190 17.54 -20.45 -40.46
C GLU A 1190 18.28 -20.28 -41.78
N LYS A 1191 18.22 -21.30 -42.64
CA LYS A 1191 18.95 -21.36 -43.91
C LYS A 1191 18.38 -20.33 -44.90
N LEU A 1192 17.06 -20.14 -44.92
CA LEU A 1192 16.38 -19.10 -45.68
C LEU A 1192 16.76 -17.68 -45.21
N ALA A 1193 16.77 -17.42 -43.90
CA ALA A 1193 17.18 -16.13 -43.35
C ALA A 1193 18.66 -15.80 -43.62
N VAL A 1194 19.54 -16.80 -43.51
CA VAL A 1194 20.97 -16.68 -43.87
C VAL A 1194 21.14 -16.43 -45.37
N ALA A 1195 20.44 -17.17 -46.24
CA ALA A 1195 20.50 -16.97 -47.69
C ALA A 1195 20.02 -15.55 -48.09
N CYS A 1196 18.90 -15.07 -47.54
CA CYS A 1196 18.45 -13.69 -47.73
C CYS A 1196 19.50 -12.67 -47.24
N GLY A 1197 20.08 -12.89 -46.06
CA GLY A 1197 21.17 -12.07 -45.52
C GLY A 1197 22.37 -11.99 -46.45
N ILE A 1198 22.81 -13.12 -47.01
CA ILE A 1198 23.93 -13.21 -47.96
C ILE A 1198 23.59 -12.49 -49.27
N LEU A 1199 22.39 -12.73 -49.83
CA LEU A 1199 21.93 -12.17 -51.11
C LEU A 1199 21.90 -10.63 -51.08
N LYS A 1200 21.42 -10.06 -49.97
CA LYS A 1200 21.13 -8.63 -49.84
C LYS A 1200 22.25 -7.79 -49.23
N SER A 1201 23.47 -8.30 -49.09
CA SER A 1201 24.55 -7.52 -48.48
C SER A 1201 25.93 -7.86 -49.02
N SER A 1202 26.79 -6.83 -49.11
CA SER A 1202 28.13 -6.90 -49.70
C SER A 1202 28.99 -8.04 -49.13
N PRO A 1203 29.87 -8.65 -49.96
CA PRO A 1203 30.84 -9.63 -49.50
C PRO A 1203 31.63 -9.14 -48.28
N GLY A 1204 31.86 -10.03 -47.32
CA GLY A 1204 32.57 -9.71 -46.07
C GLY A 1204 31.72 -9.08 -44.95
N THR A 1205 30.57 -8.46 -45.25
CA THR A 1205 29.71 -7.83 -44.23
C THR A 1205 29.18 -8.88 -43.23
N GLU A 1206 29.29 -8.60 -41.94
CA GLU A 1206 28.79 -9.51 -40.88
C GLU A 1206 27.26 -9.61 -40.90
N ILE A 1207 26.72 -10.83 -40.88
CA ILE A 1207 25.28 -11.09 -40.91
C ILE A 1207 24.76 -11.33 -39.49
N LEU A 1208 23.61 -10.75 -39.14
CA LEU A 1208 22.93 -10.95 -37.84
C LEU A 1208 21.54 -11.59 -38.06
N ILE A 1209 21.39 -12.84 -37.62
CA ILE A 1209 20.13 -13.60 -37.64
C ILE A 1209 19.57 -13.74 -36.23
N SER A 1210 18.26 -13.63 -36.07
CA SER A 1210 17.55 -13.99 -34.84
C SER A 1210 16.53 -15.12 -35.07
N LYS A 1211 16.31 -15.96 -34.06
CA LYS A 1211 15.35 -17.08 -34.10
C LYS A 1211 14.57 -17.21 -32.78
N ASN A 1212 13.27 -17.52 -32.88
CA ASN A 1212 12.36 -17.65 -31.73
C ASN A 1212 12.52 -18.95 -30.90
N LEU A 1213 13.28 -19.93 -31.40
CA LEU A 1213 13.54 -21.24 -30.80
C LEU A 1213 15.06 -21.50 -30.84
N ARG A 1214 15.54 -22.49 -30.06
CA ARG A 1214 16.94 -22.97 -30.12
C ARG A 1214 17.29 -23.44 -31.54
N THR A 1215 18.51 -23.16 -32.00
CA THR A 1215 19.01 -23.61 -33.32
C THR A 1215 19.15 -25.14 -33.35
N CYS A 1216 18.66 -25.80 -34.40
CA CYS A 1216 18.85 -27.24 -34.55
C CYS A 1216 20.28 -27.59 -34.99
N LEU A 1217 20.76 -28.78 -34.64
CA LEU A 1217 22.13 -29.22 -34.90
C LEU A 1217 22.50 -29.18 -36.40
N ASP A 1218 21.57 -29.56 -37.28
CA ASP A 1218 21.78 -29.48 -38.73
C ASP A 1218 22.02 -28.04 -39.23
N CYS A 1219 21.19 -27.09 -38.81
CA CYS A 1219 21.37 -25.69 -39.19
C CYS A 1219 22.62 -25.08 -38.55
N HIS A 1220 22.97 -25.46 -37.33
CA HIS A 1220 24.23 -25.07 -36.70
C HIS A 1220 25.43 -25.54 -37.53
N SER A 1221 25.46 -26.83 -37.93
CA SER A 1221 26.50 -27.40 -38.78
C SER A 1221 26.55 -26.80 -40.19
N TRP A 1222 25.39 -26.54 -40.81
CA TRP A 1222 25.32 -25.90 -42.12
C TRP A 1222 25.85 -24.45 -42.07
N ILE A 1223 25.41 -23.62 -41.12
CA ILE A 1223 25.88 -22.23 -41.01
C ILE A 1223 27.38 -22.19 -40.70
N LYS A 1224 27.88 -23.12 -39.87
CA LYS A 1224 29.31 -23.29 -39.58
C LYS A 1224 30.10 -23.51 -40.88
N ILE A 1225 29.69 -24.45 -41.73
CA ILE A 1225 30.36 -24.68 -43.03
C ILE A 1225 30.16 -23.49 -43.99
N VAL A 1226 28.98 -22.86 -44.05
CA VAL A 1226 28.75 -21.65 -44.87
C VAL A 1226 29.68 -20.49 -44.47
N SER A 1227 29.98 -20.32 -43.18
CA SER A 1227 30.94 -19.30 -42.70
C SER A 1227 32.38 -19.54 -43.19
N LYS A 1228 32.77 -20.82 -43.37
CA LYS A 1228 34.04 -21.23 -43.99
C LYS A 1228 34.00 -20.96 -45.49
N VAL A 1229 32.98 -21.49 -46.18
CA VAL A 1229 32.73 -21.40 -47.63
C VAL A 1229 32.75 -19.96 -48.16
N LEU A 1230 32.23 -19.01 -47.38
CA LEU A 1230 32.13 -17.60 -47.75
C LEU A 1230 33.17 -16.69 -47.10
N HIS A 1231 34.06 -17.23 -46.25
CA HIS A 1231 34.97 -16.47 -45.39
C HIS A 1231 34.27 -15.33 -44.64
N ARG A 1232 33.05 -15.59 -44.15
CA ARG A 1232 32.08 -14.56 -43.74
C ARG A 1232 31.55 -14.84 -42.34
N VAL A 1233 31.54 -13.83 -41.48
CA VAL A 1233 31.00 -13.94 -40.12
C VAL A 1233 29.48 -13.93 -40.15
N ILE A 1234 28.86 -14.91 -39.50
CA ILE A 1234 27.42 -15.02 -39.32
C ILE A 1234 27.14 -15.16 -37.83
N ASN A 1235 26.53 -14.14 -37.21
CA ASN A 1235 26.02 -14.23 -35.85
C ASN A 1235 24.58 -14.71 -35.89
N MET A 1236 24.29 -15.80 -35.19
CA MET A 1236 22.93 -16.27 -34.99
C MET A 1236 22.56 -16.24 -33.51
N ARG A 1237 21.55 -15.45 -33.17
CA ARG A 1237 20.93 -15.41 -31.84
C ARG A 1237 19.75 -16.36 -31.82
N ASP A 1238 19.79 -17.36 -30.96
CA ASP A 1238 18.63 -18.23 -30.68
C ASP A 1238 17.95 -17.83 -29.36
N ARG A 1239 16.97 -18.62 -28.90
CA ARG A 1239 16.24 -18.34 -27.65
C ARG A 1239 17.15 -18.30 -26.41
N ILE A 1240 18.35 -18.89 -26.46
CA ILE A 1240 19.24 -19.13 -25.32
C ILE A 1240 20.47 -18.22 -25.39
N ARG A 1241 21.20 -18.24 -26.52
CA ARG A 1241 22.51 -17.59 -26.67
C ARG A 1241 22.82 -17.11 -28.10
N PHE A 1242 23.93 -16.40 -28.26
CA PHE A 1242 24.60 -16.20 -29.54
C PHE A 1242 25.45 -17.40 -29.95
N HIS A 1243 25.46 -17.65 -31.25
CA HIS A 1243 26.35 -18.55 -31.95
C HIS A 1243 27.04 -17.71 -33.05
N ARG A 1244 28.29 -17.30 -32.82
CA ARG A 1244 29.11 -16.58 -33.81
C ARG A 1244 29.84 -17.62 -34.67
N PHE A 1245 29.42 -17.77 -35.92
CA PHE A 1245 30.07 -18.65 -36.89
C PHE A 1245 31.11 -17.86 -37.68
N GLU A 1246 32.36 -18.32 -37.64
CA GLU A 1246 33.48 -17.67 -38.33
C GLU A 1246 34.48 -18.74 -38.79
N LYS A 1247 34.89 -18.73 -40.07
CA LYS A 1247 35.94 -19.59 -40.64
C LYS A 1247 35.71 -21.12 -40.46
N GLY A 1248 34.49 -21.56 -40.17
CA GLY A 1248 34.20 -22.98 -39.89
C GLY A 1248 34.21 -23.37 -38.40
N SER A 1249 34.40 -22.42 -37.48
CA SER A 1249 34.16 -22.61 -36.05
C SER A 1249 32.85 -21.94 -35.60
N CYS A 1250 32.44 -22.20 -34.36
CA CYS A 1250 31.35 -21.49 -33.68
C CYS A 1250 31.82 -21.09 -32.28
N SER A 1251 31.46 -19.89 -31.81
CA SER A 1251 31.83 -19.38 -30.47
C SER A 1251 31.43 -20.27 -29.30
N CYS A 1252 30.48 -21.21 -29.48
CA CYS A 1252 30.08 -22.13 -28.43
C CYS A 1252 30.92 -23.42 -28.33
N GLY A 1253 31.95 -23.61 -29.17
CA GLY A 1253 32.80 -24.81 -29.14
C GLY A 1253 32.04 -26.12 -29.38
N ASP A 1254 30.89 -26.06 -30.06
CA ASP A 1254 29.91 -27.15 -30.23
C ASP A 1254 29.28 -27.69 -28.92
N TYR A 1255 29.47 -27.01 -27.79
CA TYR A 1255 28.83 -27.29 -26.50
C TYR A 1255 27.35 -26.85 -26.51
N TRP A 1256 26.51 -27.62 -27.22
CA TRP A 1256 25.15 -27.26 -27.67
C TRP A 1256 24.09 -27.20 -26.55
#